data_AF-A0A8H6SVE0-F1
#
_entry.id   AF-A0A8H6SVE0-F1
#
_cell.length_a   1.000
_cell.length_b   1.000
_cell.length_c   1.000
_cell.angle_alpha   90.00
_cell.angle_beta   90.00
_cell.angle_gamma   90.00
#
_symmetry.space_group_name_H-M   'P 1'
#
loop_
_entity.id
_entity.type
_entity.pdbx_description
1 polymer ?
#
loop_
_entity_poly.entity_id
_entity_poly.type
_entity_poly.pdbx_seq_one_letter_code
_entity_poly.pdbx_strand_id
1 'polypeptide(L)'
;MKVLASTFVLLSITPVFAIYEVTYKSSPLAIQPLTILYRDPSYDPDNTTLFLVSPAGTAIEQPAPVIYDSTGQLVWADPSIGNTNDLNLQTYASKPVLTMWVGAGNPGAGMEVGNGTAQLYDETYSFVADVSAVNGNGGTDFHELQIVKPENTSAIVTAYNAIPADLSSIGGPVQGWYLATMFQEIDIKTGNVLFNWSAFDHIPLSESKITLAESSNGTSPQTAFDAVHINSVDKDTDGHYLISGRHTWTLYKVNATDGNIIWRLGGHNSSFANTTADASFFWQHDARWRSADTVTVFDDGSAVVGQDPPTVILSEPYSSGKMLQLNEQNKTFQLVKQFVPSPNVAPSFAEGSVETYGSHVVVGYGTNPWITVHDLATQKVLFSAVIGPNNSSLWQGAISDYRAYQTTKSIFVGQPKTSPSIAVDNSTDTGTVYVSWNGATQVDRYALFTGLTASRADKPLRTVVRTGFETEMSASGSLGYVQVAALAADGGVLGRTAIVNTGGDANSTPFDDMKLLSSTFVLLSITRVFAIYEVTYHSSPLAIQPLTILYRDPSYDPDNNTLFLVSPTGTAIEQPAPAIYDSTGQLVWADPAIGNTNDLNLQTYAGKPVLTMWVGPGNPGAGPEVGDGTAQIYDETYSLVANISAVNGIGGTDFHEFQIVKPENKSAIVTAYNAIPADLSSIGGPVQGWYLTTMFQEIDIATGHVLFNWSAFDHIPLSESKITLAESSNGTTPQTAFDAVHINSVDKDTDGHYLVSGRHTWTLYKVNATDGNIIWRLGGNNSSFANTTADAAFFWQHDARWQGADKVTVFDDGSASFGQSVPPTVIITEPYSSGKMLQLNEKNKTFELVKRFVPSQGLNPAPSFAEGSVEIYGSQVVVGYGSNPWITVHDLATQKVLFSAVIGPNNSSLWHGAISNYRAYQTTKSAFVGKPKTSPAIAVQNGTVYVSWNGATRVAKYALSTGTTASTVNKALRTVSRTGFETEMSAKGSLGYVQVAALAADGSVLGRTKVVST
;
A
#
# COMPACT_ATOMS: atom_id res chain seq x y z
N MET A 1 25.17 40.92 34.89
CA MET A 1 23.84 41.57 34.86
C MET A 1 22.77 40.50 34.71
N LYS A 2 21.51 40.78 35.04
CA LYS A 2 20.42 39.80 35.22
C LYS A 2 19.54 39.75 33.94
N VAL A 3 18.83 38.62 33.73
CA VAL A 3 17.60 38.50 32.88
C VAL A 3 17.88 38.58 31.35
N LEU A 4 17.38 37.72 30.45
CA LEU A 4 16.31 36.69 30.46
C LEU A 4 16.79 35.38 29.78
N ALA A 5 16.26 34.23 30.21
CA ALA A 5 16.30 32.99 29.43
C ALA A 5 14.90 32.74 28.84
N SER A 6 14.83 32.48 27.53
CA SER A 6 13.61 32.10 26.83
C SER A 6 13.66 30.62 26.50
N THR A 7 12.99 29.78 27.29
CA THR A 7 12.91 28.35 27.05
C THR A 7 12.07 28.07 25.80
N PHE A 8 12.70 27.75 24.67
CA PHE A 8 12.01 27.13 23.56
C PHE A 8 11.68 25.68 23.94
N VAL A 9 10.43 25.46 24.34
CA VAL A 9 9.88 24.10 24.40
C VAL A 9 9.62 23.66 22.96
N LEU A 10 10.48 22.79 22.42
CA LEU A 10 10.07 21.98 21.28
C LEU A 10 8.93 21.09 21.76
N LEU A 11 7.70 21.42 21.36
CA LEU A 11 6.65 20.41 21.27
C LEU A 11 6.98 19.53 20.08
N SER A 12 7.70 18.43 20.35
CA SER A 12 7.73 17.28 19.48
C SER A 12 6.32 16.70 19.42
N ILE A 13 5.53 17.14 18.42
CA ILE A 13 4.25 16.53 18.11
C ILE A 13 4.56 15.22 17.39
N THR A 14 4.80 14.15 18.16
CA THR A 14 4.77 12.79 17.63
C THR A 14 3.42 12.57 16.96
N PRO A 15 3.36 12.25 15.66
CA PRO A 15 2.09 11.97 15.00
C PRO A 15 1.44 10.77 15.68
N VAL A 16 0.18 10.93 16.08
CA VAL A 16 -0.63 9.80 16.55
C VAL A 16 -1.05 9.04 15.29
N PHE A 17 -0.27 8.01 14.94
CA PHE A 17 -0.66 7.05 13.93
C PHE A 17 -2.00 6.42 14.35
N ALA A 18 -2.90 6.16 13.39
CA ALA A 18 -4.07 5.36 13.68
C ALA A 18 -3.59 3.94 14.04
N ILE A 19 -3.94 3.47 15.24
CA ILE A 19 -3.54 2.15 15.74
C ILE A 19 -4.41 1.11 15.05
N TYR A 20 -3.82 0.30 14.17
CA TYR A 20 -4.52 -0.74 13.40
C TYR A 20 -4.56 -2.10 14.12
N GLU A 21 -4.76 -2.11 15.43
CA GLU A 21 -4.73 -3.33 16.24
C GLU A 21 -6.10 -4.03 16.30
N VAL A 22 -6.08 -5.36 16.14
CA VAL A 22 -7.22 -6.23 16.46
C VAL A 22 -7.27 -6.42 17.97
N THR A 23 -8.36 -5.96 18.58
CA THR A 23 -8.66 -6.15 20.00
C THR A 23 -9.71 -7.24 20.19
N TYR A 24 -9.69 -7.90 21.35
CA TYR A 24 -10.56 -9.04 21.68
C TYR A 24 -11.37 -8.75 22.94
N LYS A 25 -12.60 -9.28 23.05
CA LYS A 25 -13.43 -9.08 24.24
C LYS A 25 -12.96 -9.89 25.43
N SER A 26 -12.43 -11.09 25.18
CA SER A 26 -11.97 -12.05 26.18
C SER A 26 -10.49 -11.96 26.50
N SER A 27 -9.70 -11.10 25.84
CA SER A 27 -8.26 -11.01 26.01
C SER A 27 -7.79 -9.55 25.93
N PRO A 28 -6.83 -9.10 26.78
CA PRO A 28 -6.29 -7.74 26.72
C PRO A 28 -5.33 -7.50 25.54
N LEU A 29 -5.08 -8.52 24.70
CA LEU A 29 -4.21 -8.39 23.54
C LEU A 29 -4.79 -7.42 22.51
N ALA A 30 -3.93 -6.52 22.04
CA ALA A 30 -4.13 -5.66 20.90
C ALA A 30 -2.91 -5.88 19.99
N ILE A 31 -3.13 -6.48 18.82
CA ILE A 31 -2.06 -6.95 17.91
C ILE A 31 -2.46 -6.62 16.48
N GLN A 32 -1.50 -6.28 15.61
CA GLN A 32 -1.76 -6.00 14.20
C GLN A 32 -2.45 -7.19 13.49
N PRO A 33 -3.30 -6.97 12.48
CA PRO A 33 -3.87 -8.05 11.68
C PRO A 33 -2.84 -8.60 10.68
N LEU A 34 -2.82 -9.92 10.47
CA LEU A 34 -2.23 -10.51 9.26
C LEU A 34 -3.27 -10.48 8.14
N THR A 35 -3.23 -9.45 7.30
CA THR A 35 -4.15 -9.26 6.19
C THR A 35 -3.73 -10.15 5.01
N ILE A 36 -4.49 -11.22 4.74
CA ILE A 36 -4.21 -12.10 3.60
C ILE A 36 -4.35 -11.34 2.28
N LEU A 37 -3.25 -11.31 1.51
CA LEU A 37 -3.05 -10.71 0.19
C LEU A 37 -2.88 -11.74 -0.95
N TYR A 38 -2.91 -13.05 -0.71
CA TYR A 38 -3.22 -14.09 -1.72
C TYR A 38 -3.46 -15.41 -0.99
N ARG A 39 -4.33 -16.28 -1.53
CA ARG A 39 -4.43 -17.66 -1.09
C ARG A 39 -5.06 -18.52 -2.19
N ASP A 40 -4.27 -19.42 -2.75
CA ASP A 40 -4.74 -20.49 -3.63
C ASP A 40 -5.62 -21.46 -2.80
N PRO A 41 -6.79 -21.89 -3.32
CA PRO A 41 -7.62 -22.89 -2.65
C PRO A 41 -6.92 -24.22 -2.32
N SER A 42 -5.83 -24.58 -3.02
CA SER A 42 -5.01 -25.75 -2.69
C SER A 42 -4.02 -25.52 -1.55
N TYR A 43 -3.80 -24.27 -1.13
CA TYR A 43 -2.86 -23.94 -0.07
C TYR A 43 -3.46 -24.10 1.32
N ASP A 44 -2.95 -25.10 2.06
CA ASP A 44 -3.29 -25.41 3.46
C ASP A 44 -4.81 -25.47 3.75
N PRO A 45 -5.62 -26.21 2.98
CA PRO A 45 -7.09 -26.17 3.08
C PRO A 45 -7.61 -26.50 4.49
N ASP A 46 -6.86 -27.29 5.26
CA ASP A 46 -7.18 -27.71 6.62
C ASP A 46 -6.74 -26.71 7.71
N ASN A 47 -6.17 -25.55 7.34
CA ASN A 47 -5.64 -24.53 8.26
C ASN A 47 -4.67 -25.13 9.30
N THR A 48 -3.63 -25.83 8.82
CA THR A 48 -2.60 -26.44 9.66
C THR A 48 -1.36 -25.57 9.81
N THR A 49 -1.15 -24.60 8.92
CA THR A 49 0.03 -23.73 8.88
C THR A 49 0.00 -22.67 9.97
N LEU A 50 1.19 -22.35 10.48
CA LEU A 50 1.47 -21.24 11.38
C LEU A 50 2.57 -20.36 10.77
N PHE A 51 2.38 -19.05 10.77
CA PHE A 51 3.40 -18.06 10.43
C PHE A 51 3.95 -17.44 11.70
N LEU A 52 5.28 -17.36 11.79
CA LEU A 52 6.01 -16.80 12.93
C LEU A 52 6.68 -15.50 12.49
N VAL A 53 6.43 -14.42 13.23
CA VAL A 53 6.89 -13.05 12.92
C VAL A 53 7.16 -12.26 14.21
N SER A 54 7.93 -11.19 14.09
CA SER A 54 8.22 -10.23 15.17
C SER A 54 7.99 -8.80 14.68
N PRO A 55 6.72 -8.33 14.61
CA PRO A 55 6.41 -7.02 14.08
C PRO A 55 6.97 -5.89 14.95
N ALA A 56 7.69 -4.96 14.32
CA ALA A 56 8.28 -3.78 14.95
C ALA A 56 7.89 -2.50 14.18
N GLY A 57 8.29 -1.32 14.65
CA GLY A 57 8.06 -0.04 13.96
C GLY A 57 7.32 1.00 14.80
N THR A 58 7.19 2.21 14.24
CA THR A 58 6.67 3.40 14.95
C THR A 58 5.16 3.42 15.15
N ALA A 59 4.40 2.53 14.50
CA ALA A 59 2.97 2.32 14.69
C ALA A 59 2.64 1.05 15.51
N ILE A 60 3.66 0.37 16.07
CA ILE A 60 3.47 -0.74 17.01
C ILE A 60 3.53 -0.19 18.43
N GLU A 61 2.40 -0.10 19.14
CA GLU A 61 2.39 0.34 20.54
C GLU A 61 2.94 -0.74 21.49
N GLN A 62 2.69 -2.02 21.18
CA GLN A 62 3.13 -3.17 21.96
C GLN A 62 3.90 -4.18 21.09
N PRO A 63 5.22 -3.99 20.93
CA PRO A 63 6.08 -4.96 20.27
C PRO A 63 5.99 -6.32 20.96
N ALA A 64 5.83 -7.37 20.17
CA ALA A 64 5.63 -8.73 20.66
C ALA A 64 6.08 -9.75 19.59
N PRO A 65 6.55 -10.95 19.99
CA PRO A 65 6.59 -12.08 19.08
C PRO A 65 5.15 -12.54 18.80
N VAL A 66 4.81 -12.82 17.54
CA VAL A 66 3.45 -13.16 17.11
C VAL A 66 3.43 -14.39 16.22
N ILE A 67 2.44 -15.26 16.46
CA ILE A 67 2.11 -16.40 15.61
C ILE A 67 0.69 -16.24 15.08
N TYR A 68 0.55 -16.25 13.75
CA TYR A 68 -0.75 -16.32 13.05
C TYR A 68 -0.95 -17.69 12.42
N ASP A 69 -2.16 -18.00 11.98
CA ASP A 69 -2.43 -19.13 11.07
C ASP A 69 -2.70 -18.68 9.62
N SER A 70 -2.86 -19.64 8.69
CA SER A 70 -3.09 -19.36 7.26
C SER A 70 -4.47 -18.77 6.93
N THR A 71 -5.30 -18.49 7.96
CA THR A 71 -6.53 -17.71 7.86
C THR A 71 -6.39 -16.28 8.38
N GLY A 72 -5.16 -15.86 8.71
CA GLY A 72 -4.86 -14.52 9.24
C GLY A 72 -5.29 -14.33 10.70
N GLN A 73 -5.67 -15.43 11.37
CA GLN A 73 -6.11 -15.40 12.75
C GLN A 73 -4.91 -15.48 13.69
N LEU A 74 -4.94 -14.69 14.76
CA LEU A 74 -3.97 -14.82 15.84
C LEU A 74 -4.04 -16.24 16.44
N VAL A 75 -2.86 -16.80 16.73
CA VAL A 75 -2.71 -18.04 17.48
C VAL A 75 -2.03 -17.77 18.80
N TRP A 76 -0.94 -16.99 18.79
CA TRP A 76 -0.23 -16.57 19.99
C TRP A 76 0.38 -15.18 19.83
N ALA A 77 0.38 -14.39 20.89
CA ALA A 77 1.28 -13.25 21.06
C ALA A 77 1.61 -13.06 22.54
N ASP A 78 2.78 -12.50 22.85
CA ASP A 78 3.15 -12.15 24.23
C ASP A 78 3.88 -10.79 24.32
N PRO A 79 3.13 -9.68 24.45
CA PRO A 79 3.69 -8.35 24.69
C PRO A 79 4.55 -8.21 25.96
N SER A 80 4.53 -9.17 26.89
CA SER A 80 5.39 -9.12 28.08
C SER A 80 6.85 -9.48 27.79
N ILE A 81 7.12 -10.12 26.65
CA ILE A 81 8.49 -10.35 26.13
C ILE A 81 9.04 -9.05 25.51
N GLY A 82 8.17 -8.22 24.92
CA GLY A 82 8.52 -6.93 24.34
C GLY A 82 9.17 -7.02 22.97
N ASN A 83 10.15 -6.16 22.72
CA ASN A 83 10.92 -6.11 21.47
C ASN A 83 11.60 -7.46 21.20
N THR A 84 11.21 -8.08 20.08
CA THR A 84 11.81 -9.32 19.59
C THR A 84 12.19 -9.22 18.13
N ASN A 85 13.09 -10.10 17.69
CA ASN A 85 13.42 -10.33 16.28
C ASN A 85 13.64 -11.83 16.05
N ASP A 86 13.60 -12.27 14.79
CA ASP A 86 13.95 -13.63 14.37
C ASP A 86 13.16 -14.75 15.08
N LEU A 87 11.84 -14.55 15.26
CA LEU A 87 10.93 -15.55 15.83
C LEU A 87 10.82 -16.78 14.92
N ASN A 88 11.51 -17.86 15.28
CA ASN A 88 11.62 -19.08 14.49
C ASN A 88 11.26 -20.33 15.32
N LEU A 89 10.94 -21.45 14.66
CA LEU A 89 10.79 -22.76 15.28
C LEU A 89 12.02 -23.61 15.01
N GLN A 90 12.75 -23.94 16.06
CA GLN A 90 13.96 -24.76 15.98
C GLN A 90 13.85 -26.01 16.86
N THR A 91 14.88 -26.85 16.83
CA THR A 91 14.98 -28.03 17.71
C THR A 91 16.10 -27.81 18.70
N TYR A 92 15.84 -28.01 20.00
CA TYR A 92 16.85 -28.03 21.04
C TYR A 92 16.68 -29.28 21.90
N ALA A 93 17.76 -30.01 22.16
CA ALA A 93 17.73 -31.25 22.96
C ALA A 93 16.63 -32.26 22.53
N SER A 94 16.42 -32.42 21.21
CA SER A 94 15.35 -33.24 20.61
C SER A 94 13.89 -32.81 20.87
N LYS A 95 13.67 -31.55 21.27
CA LYS A 95 12.35 -30.94 21.40
C LYS A 95 12.18 -29.73 20.48
N PRO A 96 10.96 -29.43 19.99
CA PRO A 96 10.67 -28.14 19.37
C PRO A 96 10.83 -27.02 20.40
N VAL A 97 11.45 -25.91 19.98
CA VAL A 97 11.53 -24.67 20.75
C VAL A 97 11.26 -23.48 19.84
N LEU A 98 10.51 -22.50 20.33
CA LEU A 98 10.47 -21.18 19.73
C LEU A 98 11.76 -20.44 20.11
N THR A 99 12.49 -19.96 19.12
CA THR A 99 13.68 -19.13 19.29
C THR A 99 13.36 -17.71 18.89
N MET A 100 13.83 -16.72 19.64
CA MET A 100 13.78 -15.31 19.25
C MET A 100 14.91 -14.54 19.92
N TRP A 101 15.42 -13.50 19.28
CA TRP A 101 16.21 -12.48 19.97
C TRP A 101 15.27 -11.59 20.78
N VAL A 102 15.68 -11.19 21.99
CA VAL A 102 14.96 -10.29 22.90
C VAL A 102 15.90 -9.20 23.38
N GLY A 103 15.55 -7.93 23.20
CA GLY A 103 16.44 -6.82 23.60
C GLY A 103 16.01 -5.44 23.14
N ALA A 104 16.98 -4.54 22.98
CA ALA A 104 16.77 -3.21 22.40
C ALA A 104 17.89 -2.86 21.40
N GLY A 105 17.67 -1.86 20.55
CA GLY A 105 18.76 -1.29 19.76
C GLY A 105 19.86 -0.70 20.66
N ASN A 106 21.12 -0.76 20.23
CA ASN A 106 22.28 -0.36 21.00
C ASN A 106 22.61 1.14 20.79
N PRO A 107 22.22 2.05 21.71
CA PRO A 107 22.46 3.49 21.54
C PRO A 107 23.95 3.87 21.54
N GLY A 108 24.85 2.93 21.87
CA GLY A 108 26.30 3.13 21.85
C GLY A 108 26.99 2.75 20.54
N ALA A 109 26.30 2.11 19.58
CA ALA A 109 26.91 1.55 18.36
C ALA A 109 26.15 1.86 17.05
N GLY A 110 24.94 2.42 17.12
CA GLY A 110 24.10 2.76 15.96
C GLY A 110 22.69 2.17 16.08
N MET A 111 21.76 2.62 15.23
CA MET A 111 20.38 2.11 15.26
C MET A 111 20.24 0.67 14.74
N GLU A 112 21.25 0.17 14.02
CA GLU A 112 21.26 -1.14 13.34
C GLU A 112 22.05 -2.21 14.12
N VAL A 113 22.27 -2.04 15.43
CA VAL A 113 22.98 -3.03 16.26
C VAL A 113 22.11 -3.43 17.44
N GLY A 114 21.94 -4.74 17.67
CA GLY A 114 21.22 -5.27 18.82
C GLY A 114 22.02 -5.21 20.13
N ASN A 115 21.32 -4.93 21.22
CA ASN A 115 21.72 -5.24 22.59
C ASN A 115 20.64 -6.10 23.26
N GLY A 116 20.85 -7.41 23.24
CA GLY A 116 19.89 -8.38 23.77
C GLY A 116 20.47 -9.76 24.02
N THR A 117 19.58 -10.72 24.12
CA THR A 117 19.86 -12.15 24.32
C THR A 117 19.01 -12.99 23.36
N ALA A 118 19.59 -14.07 22.85
CA ALA A 118 18.82 -15.10 22.16
C ALA A 118 18.10 -15.95 23.21
N GLN A 119 16.79 -16.18 23.07
CA GLN A 119 15.97 -16.90 24.05
C GLN A 119 15.19 -18.05 23.40
N LEU A 120 15.06 -19.14 24.15
CA LEU A 120 14.38 -20.38 23.76
C LEU A 120 13.16 -20.60 24.66
N TYR A 121 12.00 -20.93 24.06
CA TYR A 121 10.75 -21.21 24.75
C TYR A 121 10.17 -22.58 24.32
N ASP A 122 9.59 -23.34 25.25
CA ASP A 122 8.99 -24.65 24.98
C ASP A 122 7.58 -24.57 24.38
N GLU A 123 6.99 -25.73 24.06
CA GLU A 123 5.61 -25.85 23.59
C GLU A 123 4.54 -25.29 24.56
N THR A 124 4.91 -24.97 25.81
CA THR A 124 4.04 -24.33 26.80
C THR A 124 4.26 -22.82 26.92
N TYR A 125 5.06 -22.24 26.02
CA TYR A 125 5.51 -20.84 26.00
C TYR A 125 6.30 -20.47 27.26
N SER A 126 7.01 -21.44 27.85
CA SER A 126 7.88 -21.21 29.00
C SER A 126 9.34 -21.13 28.57
N PHE A 127 10.05 -20.15 29.12
CA PHE A 127 11.49 -20.00 28.94
C PHE A 127 12.25 -21.29 29.31
N VAL A 128 13.16 -21.70 28.42
CA VAL A 128 13.97 -22.93 28.52
C VAL A 128 15.44 -22.60 28.77
N ALA A 129 16.00 -21.69 27.97
CA ALA A 129 17.40 -21.29 28.00
C ALA A 129 17.58 -19.96 27.24
N ASP A 130 18.69 -19.28 27.53
CA ASP A 130 19.20 -18.16 26.75
C ASP A 130 20.62 -18.43 26.24
N VAL A 131 21.01 -17.69 25.19
CA VAL A 131 22.35 -17.66 24.63
C VAL A 131 22.76 -16.20 24.52
N SER A 132 23.97 -15.89 24.97
CA SER A 132 24.52 -14.53 24.90
C SER A 132 25.93 -14.54 24.32
N ALA A 133 26.20 -13.59 23.42
CA ALA A 133 27.53 -13.40 22.87
C ALA A 133 28.54 -12.99 23.97
N VAL A 134 29.73 -13.58 23.93
CA VAL A 134 30.81 -13.33 24.89
C VAL A 134 31.77 -12.28 24.32
N ASN A 135 32.00 -11.19 25.05
CA ASN A 135 32.81 -10.03 24.63
C ASN A 135 32.25 -9.26 23.41
N GLY A 136 30.93 -9.19 23.23
CA GLY A 136 30.28 -8.19 22.36
C GLY A 136 30.08 -6.86 23.10
N ASN A 137 30.42 -5.72 22.45
CA ASN A 137 30.35 -4.38 23.05
C ASN A 137 28.92 -3.84 23.07
N GLY A 138 28.11 -4.45 23.94
CA GLY A 138 26.67 -4.25 24.02
C GLY A 138 25.84 -5.53 23.91
N GLY A 139 26.37 -6.71 24.19
CA GLY A 139 25.59 -7.95 24.25
C GLY A 139 25.44 -8.68 22.91
N THR A 140 24.35 -9.43 22.77
CA THR A 140 24.04 -10.21 21.57
C THR A 140 23.27 -9.35 20.59
N ASP A 141 23.68 -9.39 19.34
CA ASP A 141 23.03 -8.69 18.25
C ASP A 141 21.79 -9.47 17.73
N PHE A 142 20.88 -8.80 17.02
CA PHE A 142 19.61 -9.38 16.58
C PHE A 142 19.65 -10.12 15.24
N HIS A 143 20.76 -10.03 14.48
CA HIS A 143 20.78 -10.51 13.10
C HIS A 143 20.80 -12.05 12.96
N GLU A 144 21.24 -12.80 13.98
CA GLU A 144 21.26 -14.26 13.89
C GLU A 144 20.95 -14.97 15.20
N LEU A 145 20.07 -15.97 15.11
CA LEU A 145 19.88 -17.00 16.10
C LEU A 145 19.60 -18.35 15.41
N GLN A 146 20.66 -19.13 15.16
CA GLN A 146 20.54 -20.43 14.47
C GLN A 146 21.10 -21.58 15.33
N ILE A 147 20.26 -22.52 15.74
CA ILE A 147 20.67 -23.74 16.44
C ILE A 147 21.34 -24.69 15.45
N VAL A 148 22.55 -25.13 15.79
CA VAL A 148 23.39 -25.94 14.90
C VAL A 148 22.93 -27.39 14.87
N LYS A 149 22.65 -27.86 13.66
CA LYS A 149 22.27 -29.25 13.34
C LYS A 149 23.52 -30.08 13.02
N PRO A 150 23.49 -31.42 13.23
CA PRO A 150 22.39 -32.22 13.74
C PRO A 150 22.32 -32.36 15.28
N GLU A 151 23.35 -31.96 16.03
CA GLU A 151 23.43 -32.19 17.48
C GLU A 151 22.39 -31.38 18.27
N ASN A 152 22.04 -30.17 17.78
CA ASN A 152 21.07 -29.27 18.41
C ASN A 152 21.44 -28.91 19.87
N THR A 153 22.72 -28.65 20.12
CA THR A 153 23.30 -28.28 21.43
C THR A 153 24.02 -26.94 21.45
N SER A 154 24.44 -26.42 20.29
CA SER A 154 25.04 -25.10 20.13
C SER A 154 24.15 -24.18 19.29
N ALA A 155 24.27 -22.88 19.48
CA ALA A 155 23.63 -21.86 18.66
C ALA A 155 24.67 -20.88 18.10
N ILE A 156 24.45 -20.42 16.87
CA ILE A 156 25.18 -19.32 16.25
C ILE A 156 24.44 -18.02 16.56
N VAL A 157 25.19 -17.02 17.02
CA VAL A 157 24.70 -15.66 17.27
C VAL A 157 25.68 -14.62 16.74
N THR A 158 25.17 -13.46 16.32
CA THR A 158 25.98 -12.29 15.95
C THR A 158 26.30 -11.40 17.16
N ALA A 159 27.36 -10.60 17.02
CA ALA A 159 27.69 -9.51 17.92
C ALA A 159 28.50 -8.43 17.20
N TYR A 160 28.69 -7.29 17.87
CA TYR A 160 29.44 -6.15 17.34
C TYR A 160 30.44 -5.61 18.37
N ASN A 161 31.60 -5.18 17.87
CA ASN A 161 32.66 -4.55 18.66
C ASN A 161 33.18 -3.28 17.97
N ALA A 162 32.82 -2.09 18.47
CA ALA A 162 33.46 -0.86 18.04
C ALA A 162 34.92 -0.82 18.54
N ILE A 163 35.89 -0.86 17.61
CA ILE A 163 37.33 -0.93 17.91
C ILE A 163 38.13 0.17 17.17
N PRO A 164 39.27 0.64 17.72
CA PRO A 164 40.14 1.58 17.02
C PRO A 164 40.75 0.96 15.75
N ALA A 165 40.73 1.71 14.64
CA ALA A 165 41.25 1.26 13.33
C ALA A 165 41.79 2.43 12.49
N ASP A 166 42.69 2.14 11.56
CA ASP A 166 43.16 3.11 10.56
C ASP A 166 42.22 3.10 9.34
N LEU A 167 41.43 4.16 9.17
CA LEU A 167 40.47 4.32 8.08
C LEU A 167 41.05 5.15 6.91
N SER A 168 42.34 5.52 6.93
CA SER A 168 42.93 6.38 5.90
C SER A 168 42.91 5.78 4.49
N SER A 169 42.90 4.44 4.39
CA SER A 169 42.76 3.71 3.12
C SER A 169 41.44 3.97 2.38
N ILE A 170 40.39 4.41 3.10
CA ILE A 170 39.08 4.79 2.55
C ILE A 170 38.80 6.30 2.72
N GLY A 171 39.84 7.11 2.93
CA GLY A 171 39.74 8.56 3.12
C GLY A 171 39.32 9.02 4.52
N GLY A 172 39.25 8.10 5.49
CA GLY A 172 38.89 8.36 6.87
C GLY A 172 40.05 8.75 7.80
N PRO A 173 39.79 8.92 9.10
CA PRO A 173 40.81 9.21 10.10
C PRO A 173 41.78 8.02 10.34
N VAL A 174 43.08 8.33 10.51
CA VAL A 174 44.12 7.36 10.92
C VAL A 174 43.89 6.82 12.34
N GLN A 175 43.26 7.62 13.21
CA GLN A 175 42.78 7.22 14.53
C GLN A 175 41.24 7.12 14.49
N GLY A 176 40.74 6.23 13.64
CA GLY A 176 39.33 6.00 13.45
C GLY A 176 38.78 4.85 14.29
N TRP A 177 37.51 4.53 14.05
CA TRP A 177 36.77 3.45 14.68
C TRP A 177 36.10 2.59 13.62
N TYR A 178 36.27 1.27 13.76
CA TYR A 178 35.65 0.25 12.93
C TYR A 178 34.61 -0.51 13.75
N LEU A 179 33.45 -0.77 13.16
CA LEU A 179 32.39 -1.54 13.81
C LEU A 179 32.58 -3.02 13.45
N ALA A 180 33.34 -3.74 14.28
CA ALA A 180 33.68 -5.14 14.03
C ALA A 180 32.47 -6.04 14.25
N THR A 181 31.73 -6.27 13.17
CA THR A 181 30.74 -7.34 13.04
C THR A 181 31.43 -8.71 13.19
N MET A 182 30.83 -9.58 13.98
CA MET A 182 31.37 -10.88 14.36
C MET A 182 30.25 -11.88 14.64
N PHE A 183 30.58 -13.17 14.60
CA PHE A 183 29.68 -14.23 15.04
C PHE A 183 30.39 -15.22 15.96
N GLN A 184 29.59 -15.91 16.78
CA GLN A 184 30.04 -16.96 17.68
C GLN A 184 29.13 -18.17 17.58
N GLU A 185 29.71 -19.37 17.59
CA GLU A 185 28.98 -20.58 17.93
C GLU A 185 29.19 -20.86 19.42
N ILE A 186 28.10 -21.03 20.17
CA ILE A 186 28.10 -21.13 21.63
C ILE A 186 27.31 -22.37 22.06
N ASP A 187 27.87 -23.19 22.94
CA ASP A 187 27.12 -24.28 23.60
C ASP A 187 26.00 -23.67 24.45
N ILE A 188 24.74 -23.98 24.11
CA ILE A 188 23.53 -23.39 24.72
C ILE A 188 23.45 -23.71 26.21
N LYS A 189 24.00 -24.85 26.65
CA LYS A 189 23.88 -25.33 28.02
C LYS A 189 24.96 -24.77 28.94
N THR A 190 26.17 -24.53 28.43
CA THR A 190 27.31 -24.09 29.24
C THR A 190 27.70 -22.63 29.00
N GLY A 191 27.19 -21.99 27.93
CA GLY A 191 27.63 -20.65 27.51
C GLY A 191 29.09 -20.61 27.01
N ASN A 192 29.64 -21.77 26.61
CA ASN A 192 31.02 -21.84 26.14
C ASN A 192 31.07 -21.50 24.65
N VAL A 193 31.88 -20.51 24.28
CA VAL A 193 32.19 -20.23 22.88
C VAL A 193 32.98 -21.39 22.28
N LEU A 194 32.40 -22.05 21.29
CA LEU A 194 32.99 -23.15 20.52
C LEU A 194 33.78 -22.61 19.32
N PHE A 195 33.29 -21.53 18.71
CA PHE A 195 33.96 -20.83 17.61
C PHE A 195 33.66 -19.33 17.70
N ASN A 196 34.62 -18.49 17.29
CA ASN A 196 34.50 -17.04 17.27
C ASN A 196 35.21 -16.49 16.04
N TRP A 197 34.53 -15.64 15.26
CA TRP A 197 35.09 -15.06 14.05
C TRP A 197 34.65 -13.60 13.88
N SER A 198 35.59 -12.75 13.47
CA SER A 198 35.41 -11.30 13.32
C SER A 198 35.76 -10.87 11.90
N ALA A 199 34.89 -10.12 11.25
CA ALA A 199 35.14 -9.65 9.88
C ALA A 199 36.39 -8.76 9.80
N PHE A 200 36.74 -8.06 10.88
CA PHE A 200 37.91 -7.18 10.96
C PHE A 200 39.24 -7.91 10.66
N ASP A 201 39.37 -9.16 11.09
CA ASP A 201 40.63 -9.91 10.98
C ASP A 201 40.83 -10.52 9.57
N HIS A 202 39.78 -10.52 8.74
CA HIS A 202 39.73 -11.33 7.50
C HIS A 202 39.23 -10.60 6.24
N ILE A 203 38.47 -9.51 6.37
CA ILE A 203 37.89 -8.76 5.24
C ILE A 203 38.46 -7.32 5.25
N PRO A 204 39.18 -6.88 4.20
CA PRO A 204 39.72 -5.53 4.13
C PRO A 204 38.63 -4.49 3.82
N LEU A 205 38.80 -3.26 4.32
CA LEU A 205 37.86 -2.14 4.13
C LEU A 205 37.52 -1.87 2.64
N SER A 206 38.42 -2.21 1.73
CA SER A 206 38.28 -2.06 0.28
C SER A 206 37.33 -3.06 -0.39
N GLU A 207 36.84 -4.08 0.33
CA GLU A 207 35.73 -4.94 -0.14
C GLU A 207 34.35 -4.33 0.14
N SER A 208 34.28 -3.24 0.92
CA SER A 208 33.03 -2.54 1.22
C SER A 208 32.45 -1.81 0.01
N LYS A 209 31.14 -1.93 -0.15
CA LYS A 209 30.30 -1.25 -1.14
C LYS A 209 29.72 0.07 -0.62
N ILE A 210 29.61 0.21 0.70
CA ILE A 210 29.21 1.45 1.36
C ILE A 210 30.47 2.30 1.64
N THR A 211 30.40 3.60 1.38
CA THR A 211 31.49 4.52 1.73
C THR A 211 31.42 4.96 3.19
N LEU A 212 32.53 5.51 3.69
CA LEU A 212 32.57 6.04 5.06
C LEU A 212 31.50 7.11 5.33
N ALA A 213 31.18 7.95 4.34
CA ALA A 213 30.19 9.02 4.46
C ALA A 213 28.73 8.53 4.36
N GLU A 214 28.50 7.41 3.65
CA GLU A 214 27.20 6.75 3.57
C GLU A 214 26.87 5.95 4.84
N SER A 215 27.90 5.40 5.52
CA SER A 215 27.75 4.76 6.84
C SER A 215 27.70 5.80 7.97
N SER A 216 28.79 6.55 8.20
CA SER A 216 28.88 7.54 9.29
C SER A 216 30.06 8.52 9.10
N ASN A 217 31.11 8.44 9.94
CA ASN A 217 32.34 9.23 9.81
C ASN A 217 33.59 8.58 10.44
N GLY A 218 33.46 7.47 11.17
CA GLY A 218 34.58 6.74 11.76
C GLY A 218 35.31 7.45 12.90
N THR A 219 34.80 8.56 13.46
CA THR A 219 35.54 9.38 14.44
C THR A 219 35.34 8.99 15.90
N SER A 220 34.36 8.15 16.21
CA SER A 220 34.02 7.70 17.57
C SER A 220 33.48 6.27 17.58
N PRO A 221 33.41 5.56 18.72
CA PRO A 221 32.80 4.23 18.79
C PRO A 221 31.32 4.23 18.35
N GLN A 222 30.60 5.33 18.59
CA GLN A 222 29.19 5.53 18.21
C GLN A 222 29.02 5.82 16.72
N THR A 223 30.08 6.26 16.05
CA THR A 223 30.13 6.54 14.61
C THR A 223 31.19 5.69 13.95
N ALA A 224 31.35 4.44 14.42
CA ALA A 224 32.29 3.49 13.88
C ALA A 224 31.86 3.07 12.46
N PHE A 225 32.82 2.81 11.58
CA PHE A 225 32.54 2.44 10.20
C PHE A 225 32.16 0.94 10.12
N ASP A 226 30.96 0.66 9.63
CA ASP A 226 30.50 -0.71 9.36
C ASP A 226 30.73 -1.10 7.91
N ALA A 227 31.87 -1.76 7.65
CA ALA A 227 32.25 -2.11 6.29
C ALA A 227 31.62 -3.40 5.76
N VAL A 228 31.08 -4.27 6.63
CA VAL A 228 30.72 -5.64 6.26
C VAL A 228 29.28 -5.99 6.64
N HIS A 229 28.85 -5.66 7.85
CA HIS A 229 27.49 -5.90 8.35
C HIS A 229 27.01 -7.35 8.14
N ILE A 230 27.42 -8.26 9.03
CA ILE A 230 26.96 -9.67 8.99
C ILE A 230 25.49 -9.71 9.39
N ASN A 231 24.64 -10.20 8.49
CA ASN A 231 23.20 -10.30 8.71
C ASN A 231 22.64 -11.72 8.66
N SER A 232 23.48 -12.73 8.38
CA SER A 232 23.15 -14.15 8.52
C SER A 232 24.40 -15.03 8.49
N VAL A 233 24.35 -16.13 9.24
CA VAL A 233 25.35 -17.18 9.32
C VAL A 233 24.68 -18.55 9.37
N ASP A 234 25.09 -19.46 8.49
CA ASP A 234 24.65 -20.86 8.45
C ASP A 234 25.85 -21.82 8.47
N LYS A 235 25.66 -23.10 8.76
CA LYS A 235 26.74 -24.09 8.84
C LYS A 235 26.51 -25.25 7.89
N ASP A 236 27.52 -25.58 7.08
CA ASP A 236 27.44 -26.68 6.12
C ASP A 236 27.70 -28.05 6.75
N THR A 237 27.55 -29.11 5.95
CA THR A 237 27.75 -30.50 6.38
C THR A 237 29.20 -30.88 6.66
N ASP A 238 30.17 -30.09 6.20
CA ASP A 238 31.60 -30.24 6.50
C ASP A 238 31.97 -29.47 7.79
N GLY A 239 31.01 -28.75 8.37
CA GLY A 239 31.15 -27.96 9.59
C GLY A 239 31.69 -26.53 9.34
N HIS A 240 31.80 -26.08 8.10
CA HIS A 240 32.22 -24.74 7.72
C HIS A 240 31.05 -23.75 7.73
N TYR A 241 31.33 -22.46 7.90
CA TYR A 241 30.29 -21.43 8.00
C TYR A 241 30.07 -20.71 6.66
N LEU A 242 28.82 -20.44 6.33
CA LEU A 242 28.40 -19.49 5.28
C LEU A 242 27.97 -18.20 5.97
N ILE A 243 28.46 -17.05 5.49
CA ILE A 243 28.21 -15.73 6.09
C ILE A 243 27.72 -14.79 5.00
N SER A 244 26.64 -14.06 5.24
CA SER A 244 26.24 -12.92 4.40
C SER A 244 26.82 -11.62 4.94
N GLY A 245 27.60 -10.91 4.12
CA GLY A 245 28.06 -9.54 4.43
C GLY A 245 27.29 -8.52 3.60
N ARG A 246 26.29 -7.88 4.22
CA ARG A 246 25.37 -6.92 3.56
C ARG A 246 26.12 -5.81 2.84
N HIS A 247 27.08 -5.18 3.52
CA HIS A 247 27.81 -4.02 2.99
C HIS A 247 28.94 -4.38 2.02
N THR A 248 29.13 -5.66 1.69
CA THR A 248 30.10 -6.10 0.67
C THR A 248 29.44 -6.74 -0.56
N TRP A 249 28.10 -6.91 -0.53
CA TRP A 249 27.32 -7.70 -1.49
C TRP A 249 27.90 -9.10 -1.74
N THR A 250 28.40 -9.74 -0.67
CA THR A 250 29.20 -10.98 -0.76
C THR A 250 28.73 -12.00 0.26
N LEU A 251 28.65 -13.26 -0.17
CA LEU A 251 28.60 -14.42 0.72
C LEU A 251 30.00 -15.02 0.87
N TYR A 252 30.39 -15.37 2.09
CA TYR A 252 31.71 -15.92 2.42
C TYR A 252 31.56 -17.33 2.96
N LYS A 253 32.38 -18.28 2.49
CA LYS A 253 32.56 -19.57 3.18
C LYS A 253 33.81 -19.51 4.04
N VAL A 254 33.69 -19.80 5.32
CA VAL A 254 34.75 -19.71 6.33
C VAL A 254 35.06 -21.08 6.94
N ASN A 255 36.34 -21.42 6.98
CA ASN A 255 36.83 -22.65 7.58
C ASN A 255 36.73 -22.58 9.12
N ALA A 256 35.94 -23.48 9.69
CA ALA A 256 35.72 -23.58 11.14
C ALA A 256 36.92 -24.05 11.97
N THR A 257 38.05 -24.42 11.34
CA THR A 257 39.27 -24.83 12.05
C THR A 257 40.24 -23.66 12.29
N ASP A 258 40.37 -22.76 11.32
CA ASP A 258 41.40 -21.71 11.30
C ASP A 258 40.87 -20.29 11.00
N GLY A 259 39.56 -20.14 10.75
CA GLY A 259 38.92 -18.87 10.42
C GLY A 259 39.18 -18.36 9.00
N ASN A 260 39.92 -19.08 8.17
CA ASN A 260 40.25 -18.60 6.83
C ASN A 260 39.03 -18.63 5.89
N ILE A 261 38.89 -17.59 5.06
CA ILE A 261 37.89 -17.54 3.99
C ILE A 261 38.30 -18.53 2.89
N ILE A 262 37.48 -19.55 2.67
CA ILE A 262 37.62 -20.57 1.62
C ILE A 262 37.27 -19.99 0.25
N TRP A 263 36.16 -19.24 0.18
CA TRP A 263 35.73 -18.54 -1.04
C TRP A 263 34.80 -17.35 -0.75
N ARG A 264 34.61 -16.52 -1.77
CA ARG A 264 33.68 -15.38 -1.83
C ARG A 264 32.71 -15.56 -2.99
N LEU A 265 31.43 -15.28 -2.83
CA LEU A 265 30.40 -15.28 -3.87
C LEU A 265 29.77 -13.89 -3.96
N GLY A 266 29.72 -13.27 -5.14
CA GLY A 266 29.33 -11.86 -5.27
C GLY A 266 30.45 -10.85 -4.97
N GLY A 267 30.07 -9.58 -4.84
CA GLY A 267 30.91 -8.45 -4.45
C GLY A 267 32.08 -8.09 -5.36
N HIS A 268 33.11 -7.45 -4.79
CA HIS A 268 34.31 -7.02 -5.51
C HIS A 268 35.27 -8.17 -5.85
N ASN A 269 35.39 -9.16 -4.96
CA ASN A 269 36.43 -10.18 -4.99
C ASN A 269 35.85 -11.59 -5.18
N SER A 270 34.82 -11.74 -6.02
CA SER A 270 34.16 -13.03 -6.19
C SER A 270 35.12 -14.12 -6.67
N SER A 271 35.06 -15.26 -6.00
CA SER A 271 35.78 -16.48 -6.37
C SER A 271 35.07 -17.29 -7.45
N PHE A 272 33.89 -16.85 -7.92
CA PHE A 272 33.08 -17.56 -8.91
C PHE A 272 32.67 -16.64 -10.06
N ALA A 273 32.64 -17.17 -11.28
CA ALA A 273 32.01 -16.51 -12.42
C ALA A 273 30.49 -16.73 -12.39
N ASN A 274 29.72 -15.65 -12.50
CA ASN A 274 28.28 -15.74 -12.73
C ASN A 274 28.01 -16.23 -14.16
N THR A 275 27.17 -17.26 -14.33
CA THR A 275 26.80 -17.81 -15.65
C THR A 275 25.37 -17.48 -16.09
N THR A 276 24.60 -16.70 -15.31
CA THR A 276 23.22 -16.27 -15.62
C THR A 276 22.98 -14.83 -15.14
N ALA A 277 22.47 -13.94 -16.01
CA ALA A 277 22.37 -12.51 -15.73
C ALA A 277 21.76 -12.18 -14.35
N ASP A 278 20.66 -12.83 -14.01
CA ASP A 278 19.79 -12.49 -12.88
C ASP A 278 20.24 -13.11 -11.53
N ALA A 279 21.37 -13.83 -11.50
CA ALA A 279 21.90 -14.46 -10.28
C ALA A 279 22.65 -13.51 -9.34
N SER A 280 22.91 -12.27 -9.77
CA SER A 280 23.47 -11.22 -8.91
C SER A 280 22.51 -10.91 -7.76
N PHE A 281 23.02 -10.35 -6.67
CA PHE A 281 22.24 -9.93 -5.50
C PHE A 281 22.92 -8.75 -4.80
N PHE A 282 22.15 -7.94 -4.09
CA PHE A 282 22.56 -6.64 -3.56
C PHE A 282 21.94 -6.41 -2.18
N TRP A 283 22.75 -5.93 -1.23
CA TRP A 283 22.33 -5.63 0.16
C TRP A 283 21.69 -6.81 0.92
N GLN A 284 22.02 -8.02 0.49
CA GLN A 284 21.26 -9.26 0.72
C GLN A 284 21.22 -9.78 2.16
N HIS A 285 20.12 -10.42 2.55
CA HIS A 285 19.89 -11.10 3.84
C HIS A 285 19.71 -12.63 3.72
N ASP A 286 19.63 -13.29 4.88
CA ASP A 286 19.23 -14.69 5.06
C ASP A 286 19.88 -15.70 4.09
N ALA A 287 21.21 -15.67 4.02
CA ALA A 287 21.98 -16.60 3.21
C ALA A 287 22.10 -17.96 3.90
N ARG A 288 21.55 -19.01 3.27
CA ARG A 288 21.42 -20.34 3.89
C ARG A 288 21.75 -21.48 2.93
N TRP A 289 22.33 -22.55 3.45
CA TRP A 289 22.50 -23.80 2.71
C TRP A 289 21.17 -24.55 2.57
N ARG A 290 20.97 -25.16 1.39
CA ARG A 290 19.82 -26.01 1.06
C ARG A 290 20.27 -27.43 0.64
N SER A 291 21.46 -27.52 0.06
CA SER A 291 22.22 -28.74 -0.24
C SER A 291 23.72 -28.41 -0.20
N ALA A 292 24.60 -29.39 -0.47
CA ALA A 292 26.04 -29.15 -0.57
C ALA A 292 26.47 -28.21 -1.73
N ASP A 293 25.57 -27.94 -2.68
CA ASP A 293 25.82 -27.14 -3.88
C ASP A 293 24.81 -26.00 -4.10
N THR A 294 23.79 -25.85 -3.23
CA THR A 294 22.70 -24.89 -3.42
C THR A 294 22.49 -24.06 -2.15
N VAL A 295 22.42 -22.74 -2.32
CA VAL A 295 22.06 -21.77 -1.27
C VAL A 295 20.78 -21.03 -1.64
N THR A 296 20.05 -20.54 -0.64
CA THR A 296 19.10 -19.44 -0.81
C THR A 296 19.68 -18.16 -0.23
N VAL A 297 19.20 -17.03 -0.74
CA VAL A 297 19.52 -15.69 -0.27
C VAL A 297 18.29 -14.79 -0.50
N PHE A 298 17.97 -13.93 0.47
CA PHE A 298 17.02 -12.83 0.25
C PHE A 298 17.78 -11.68 -0.41
N ASP A 299 17.42 -11.35 -1.63
CA ASP A 299 17.97 -10.19 -2.34
C ASP A 299 17.08 -8.98 -2.07
N ASP A 300 17.48 -8.17 -1.08
CA ASP A 300 16.83 -6.91 -0.72
C ASP A 300 16.65 -6.01 -1.95
N GLY A 301 17.70 -5.89 -2.77
CA GLY A 301 17.66 -5.07 -3.98
C GLY A 301 17.72 -3.56 -3.74
N SER A 302 17.72 -3.09 -2.49
CA SER A 302 17.88 -1.66 -2.18
C SER A 302 18.52 -1.41 -0.81
N ALA A 303 18.91 -0.16 -0.55
CA ALA A 303 19.36 0.31 0.77
C ALA A 303 19.03 1.80 0.97
N VAL A 304 18.98 2.23 2.23
CA VAL A 304 18.98 3.64 2.64
C VAL A 304 20.33 3.95 3.29
N VAL A 305 20.98 5.04 2.90
CA VAL A 305 22.32 5.42 3.37
C VAL A 305 22.46 6.93 3.63
N GLY A 306 23.46 7.34 4.41
CA GLY A 306 23.70 8.74 4.78
C GLY A 306 22.89 9.19 6.00
N GLN A 307 23.18 10.39 6.52
CA GLN A 307 22.73 10.81 7.85
C GLN A 307 21.69 11.95 7.86
N ASP A 308 21.72 12.92 6.92
CA ASP A 308 20.63 13.92 6.70
C ASP A 308 20.90 14.77 5.43
N PRO A 309 20.01 14.79 4.41
CA PRO A 309 18.99 13.77 4.14
C PRO A 309 19.68 12.48 3.67
N PRO A 310 19.19 11.29 4.06
CA PRO A 310 19.68 10.03 3.52
C PRO A 310 19.21 9.84 2.07
N THR A 311 19.92 8.97 1.37
CA THR A 311 19.74 8.61 -0.03
C THR A 311 19.24 7.17 -0.14
N VAL A 312 18.26 6.93 -1.01
CA VAL A 312 17.83 5.56 -1.35
C VAL A 312 18.64 5.08 -2.55
N ILE A 313 19.30 3.93 -2.41
CA ILE A 313 20.01 3.22 -3.48
C ILE A 313 19.12 2.07 -3.94
N LEU A 314 18.66 2.12 -5.19
CA LEU A 314 17.93 1.04 -5.86
C LEU A 314 18.91 0.24 -6.74
N SER A 315 19.02 -1.06 -6.50
CA SER A 315 19.87 -1.99 -7.26
C SER A 315 19.05 -2.99 -8.08
N GLU A 316 17.85 -3.35 -7.60
CA GLU A 316 16.85 -4.19 -8.27
C GLU A 316 15.47 -3.50 -8.22
N PRO A 317 14.53 -3.80 -9.15
CA PRO A 317 13.20 -3.20 -9.17
C PRO A 317 12.25 -3.69 -8.06
N TYR A 318 12.58 -4.79 -7.40
CA TYR A 318 11.84 -5.40 -6.29
C TYR A 318 12.76 -6.38 -5.55
N SER A 319 12.52 -6.63 -4.26
CA SER A 319 13.24 -7.69 -3.53
C SER A 319 12.79 -9.06 -4.00
N SER A 320 13.66 -10.06 -3.89
CA SER A 320 13.29 -11.44 -4.25
C SER A 320 14.08 -12.49 -3.49
N GLY A 321 13.44 -13.63 -3.21
CA GLY A 321 14.18 -14.80 -2.76
C GLY A 321 14.88 -15.46 -3.94
N LYS A 322 16.21 -15.57 -3.91
CA LYS A 322 17.00 -16.23 -4.96
C LYS A 322 17.53 -17.57 -4.46
N MET A 323 17.43 -18.61 -5.28
CA MET A 323 18.04 -19.92 -5.06
C MET A 323 19.18 -20.11 -6.07
N LEU A 324 20.41 -20.19 -5.57
CA LEU A 324 21.63 -20.19 -6.36
C LEU A 324 22.32 -21.54 -6.27
N GLN A 325 22.76 -22.09 -7.40
CA GLN A 325 23.60 -23.29 -7.45
C GLN A 325 25.06 -22.88 -7.71
N LEU A 326 25.95 -23.43 -6.89
CA LEU A 326 27.39 -23.19 -6.90
C LEU A 326 28.11 -24.43 -7.43
N ASN A 327 29.07 -24.21 -8.31
CA ASN A 327 30.04 -25.24 -8.71
C ASN A 327 31.41 -24.86 -8.15
N GLU A 328 31.73 -25.40 -6.96
CA GLU A 328 33.00 -25.14 -6.26
C GLU A 328 34.25 -25.58 -7.03
N GLN A 329 34.13 -26.58 -7.93
CA GLN A 329 35.25 -27.09 -8.72
C GLN A 329 35.55 -26.19 -9.93
N ASN A 330 34.52 -25.82 -10.68
CA ASN A 330 34.65 -24.98 -11.88
C ASN A 330 34.66 -23.48 -11.55
N LYS A 331 34.37 -23.11 -10.29
CA LYS A 331 34.25 -21.73 -9.82
C LYS A 331 33.23 -20.94 -10.66
N THR A 332 32.03 -21.50 -10.77
CA THR A 332 30.87 -20.85 -11.42
C THR A 332 29.63 -20.91 -10.52
N PHE A 333 28.69 -19.98 -10.69
CA PHE A 333 27.37 -20.06 -10.06
C PHE A 333 26.25 -19.57 -10.99
N GLN A 334 25.02 -20.03 -10.73
CA GLN A 334 23.84 -19.71 -11.52
C GLN A 334 22.58 -19.58 -10.66
N LEU A 335 21.60 -18.82 -11.15
CA LEU A 335 20.25 -18.77 -10.62
C LEU A 335 19.50 -20.05 -11.01
N VAL A 336 18.90 -20.72 -10.03
CA VAL A 336 18.02 -21.88 -10.24
C VAL A 336 16.55 -21.46 -10.19
N LYS A 337 16.19 -20.62 -9.21
CA LYS A 337 14.83 -20.13 -8.98
C LYS A 337 14.85 -18.73 -8.38
N GLN A 338 13.86 -17.92 -8.72
CA GLN A 338 13.59 -16.64 -8.10
C GLN A 338 12.14 -16.62 -7.59
N PHE A 339 11.93 -16.04 -6.43
CA PHE A 339 10.65 -15.95 -5.74
C PHE A 339 10.34 -14.46 -5.54
N VAL A 340 9.48 -13.92 -6.39
CA VAL A 340 9.15 -12.50 -6.48
C VAL A 340 7.78 -12.20 -5.84
N PRO A 341 7.59 -11.05 -5.18
CA PRO A 341 6.29 -10.69 -4.64
C PRO A 341 5.27 -10.51 -5.77
N SER A 342 4.00 -10.86 -5.54
CA SER A 342 2.97 -10.84 -6.59
C SER A 342 1.72 -10.05 -6.17
N PRO A 343 1.46 -8.89 -6.82
CA PRO A 343 2.36 -8.11 -7.67
C PRO A 343 3.62 -7.61 -6.95
N ASN A 344 4.54 -7.15 -7.79
CA ASN A 344 5.81 -6.54 -7.42
C ASN A 344 5.56 -5.32 -6.52
N VAL A 345 6.13 -5.33 -5.32
CA VAL A 345 6.24 -4.14 -4.45
C VAL A 345 7.58 -3.46 -4.68
N ALA A 346 7.72 -2.21 -4.22
CA ALA A 346 9.02 -1.56 -4.14
C ALA A 346 9.98 -2.42 -3.27
N PRO A 347 11.28 -2.48 -3.60
CA PRO A 347 12.23 -3.29 -2.84
C PRO A 347 12.31 -2.83 -1.38
N SER A 348 12.46 -3.80 -0.50
CA SER A 348 12.87 -3.63 0.89
C SER A 348 14.30 -3.11 0.93
N PHE A 349 14.60 -2.25 1.90
CA PHE A 349 15.92 -1.64 2.03
C PHE A 349 16.81 -2.32 3.08
N ALA A 350 16.24 -3.22 3.88
CA ALA A 350 16.92 -4.08 4.84
C ALA A 350 16.02 -5.27 5.20
N GLU A 351 16.58 -6.17 6.02
CA GLU A 351 15.88 -7.30 6.65
C GLU A 351 15.40 -8.35 5.62
N GLY A 352 14.53 -9.29 6.03
CA GLY A 352 13.92 -10.29 5.15
C GLY A 352 14.55 -11.69 5.21
N SER A 353 13.86 -12.65 4.61
CA SER A 353 14.09 -14.10 4.77
C SER A 353 13.63 -14.94 3.58
N VAL A 354 14.25 -16.11 3.36
CA VAL A 354 13.88 -17.12 2.37
C VAL A 354 13.99 -18.52 2.98
N GLU A 355 12.87 -19.05 3.48
CA GLU A 355 12.78 -20.39 4.04
C GLU A 355 12.24 -21.40 3.01
N THR A 356 12.95 -22.51 2.78
CA THR A 356 12.39 -23.68 2.07
C THR A 356 11.65 -24.59 3.05
N TYR A 357 10.32 -24.68 2.96
CA TYR A 357 9.48 -25.49 3.83
C TYR A 357 8.74 -26.59 3.05
N GLY A 358 9.31 -27.79 3.01
CA GLY A 358 8.73 -28.93 2.29
C GLY A 358 8.66 -28.69 0.77
N SER A 359 7.43 -28.66 0.22
CA SER A 359 7.16 -28.30 -1.18
C SER A 359 7.04 -26.81 -1.43
N HIS A 360 7.26 -25.96 -0.42
CA HIS A 360 7.04 -24.52 -0.50
C HIS A 360 8.32 -23.71 -0.24
N VAL A 361 8.29 -22.44 -0.65
CA VAL A 361 9.27 -21.42 -0.22
C VAL A 361 8.53 -20.24 0.37
N VAL A 362 8.89 -19.86 1.58
CA VAL A 362 8.35 -18.71 2.29
C VAL A 362 9.34 -17.56 2.15
N VAL A 363 8.84 -16.39 1.79
CA VAL A 363 9.64 -15.17 1.69
C VAL A 363 9.03 -14.13 2.61
N GLY A 364 9.78 -13.71 3.63
CA GLY A 364 9.47 -12.54 4.45
C GLY A 364 10.23 -11.34 3.90
N TYR A 365 9.55 -10.20 3.72
CA TYR A 365 10.10 -9.04 3.02
C TYR A 365 10.64 -7.93 3.95
N GLY A 366 10.89 -8.20 5.23
CA GLY A 366 11.69 -7.29 6.05
C GLY A 366 11.00 -5.95 6.33
N THR A 367 11.66 -4.87 5.89
CA THR A 367 11.14 -3.49 6.00
C THR A 367 9.81 -3.27 5.27
N ASN A 368 9.46 -4.13 4.31
CA ASN A 368 8.09 -4.30 3.85
C ASN A 368 7.50 -5.50 4.63
N PRO A 369 6.50 -5.31 5.52
CA PRO A 369 6.03 -6.36 6.44
C PRO A 369 5.11 -7.38 5.74
N TRP A 370 5.61 -7.97 4.65
CA TRP A 370 4.92 -8.86 3.74
C TRP A 370 5.47 -10.28 3.88
N ILE A 371 4.59 -11.24 3.62
CA ILE A 371 4.89 -12.66 3.58
C ILE A 371 4.35 -13.20 2.25
N THR A 372 5.15 -13.94 1.48
CA THR A 372 4.64 -14.78 0.40
C THR A 372 5.01 -16.24 0.65
N VAL A 373 4.19 -17.15 0.15
CA VAL A 373 4.52 -18.58 0.06
C VAL A 373 4.37 -19.02 -1.38
N HIS A 374 5.41 -19.63 -1.92
CA HIS A 374 5.53 -20.10 -3.29
C HIS A 374 5.52 -21.62 -3.33
N ASP A 375 5.00 -22.18 -4.42
CA ASP A 375 5.30 -23.56 -4.79
C ASP A 375 6.77 -23.67 -5.21
N LEU A 376 7.54 -24.54 -4.56
CA LEU A 376 8.98 -24.68 -4.81
C LEU A 376 9.28 -25.16 -6.23
N ALA A 377 8.40 -25.94 -6.87
CA ALA A 377 8.67 -26.50 -8.20
C ALA A 377 8.40 -25.49 -9.33
N THR A 378 7.32 -24.72 -9.22
CA THR A 378 6.78 -23.84 -10.25
C THR A 378 7.00 -22.35 -9.99
N GLN A 379 7.51 -21.97 -8.80
CA GLN A 379 7.69 -20.59 -8.33
C GLN A 379 6.39 -19.80 -8.14
N LYS A 380 5.23 -20.40 -8.43
CA LYS A 380 3.90 -19.77 -8.33
C LYS A 380 3.62 -19.36 -6.88
N VAL A 381 3.18 -18.12 -6.66
CA VAL A 381 2.62 -17.69 -5.37
C VAL A 381 1.36 -18.51 -5.06
N LEU A 382 1.37 -19.15 -3.89
CA LEU A 382 0.28 -19.93 -3.30
C LEU A 382 -0.40 -19.16 -2.16
N PHE A 383 0.33 -18.27 -1.48
CA PHE A 383 -0.19 -17.39 -0.44
C PHE A 383 0.57 -16.08 -0.43
N SER A 384 -0.08 -14.99 -0.03
CA SER A 384 0.62 -13.80 0.45
C SER A 384 -0.20 -13.09 1.52
N ALA A 385 0.46 -12.25 2.31
CA ALA A 385 -0.16 -11.44 3.36
C ALA A 385 0.72 -10.23 3.70
N VAL A 386 0.12 -9.24 4.38
CA VAL A 386 0.80 -8.08 4.97
C VAL A 386 0.38 -7.94 6.43
N ILE A 387 1.31 -7.54 7.30
CA ILE A 387 1.05 -7.28 8.72
C ILE A 387 0.66 -5.80 8.87
N GLY A 388 -0.54 -5.54 9.39
CA GLY A 388 -1.10 -4.19 9.49
C GLY A 388 -1.50 -3.58 8.14
N PRO A 389 -1.64 -2.24 8.05
CA PRO A 389 -1.94 -1.54 6.79
C PRO A 389 -0.71 -1.53 5.88
N ASN A 390 -0.91 -1.68 4.57
CA ASN A 390 0.15 -1.50 3.58
C ASN A 390 0.63 -0.03 3.57
N ASN A 391 1.84 0.21 4.09
CA ASN A 391 2.48 1.51 4.21
C ASN A 391 3.89 1.50 3.59
N SER A 392 3.96 1.10 2.31
CA SER A 392 5.20 1.05 1.50
C SER A 392 5.79 2.44 1.20
N SER A 393 6.19 3.19 2.22
CA SER A 393 7.10 4.33 2.10
C SER A 393 8.55 3.82 2.10
N LEU A 394 9.40 4.37 1.21
CA LEU A 394 10.86 4.10 1.18
C LEU A 394 11.63 4.64 2.42
N TRP A 395 10.90 4.96 3.47
CA TRP A 395 11.32 5.65 4.66
C TRP A 395 10.59 5.00 5.81
N GLN A 396 11.34 4.26 6.64
CA GLN A 396 10.89 3.50 7.82
C GLN A 396 9.39 3.26 7.84
N GLY A 397 8.96 2.17 7.16
CA GLY A 397 7.58 1.71 7.24
C GLY A 397 7.14 1.70 8.70
N ALA A 398 5.96 2.25 9.00
CA ALA A 398 5.53 2.38 10.39
C ALA A 398 5.33 1.00 11.05
N ILE A 399 5.33 -0.07 10.24
CA ILE A 399 5.46 -1.47 10.64
C ILE A 399 6.54 -2.10 9.75
N SER A 400 7.45 -2.88 10.34
CA SER A 400 8.37 -3.82 9.67
C SER A 400 8.31 -5.18 10.35
N ASP A 401 8.90 -6.21 9.73
CA ASP A 401 9.06 -7.54 10.33
C ASP A 401 10.39 -8.15 9.89
N TYR A 402 11.32 -8.34 10.84
CA TYR A 402 12.71 -8.67 10.50
C TYR A 402 12.84 -9.94 9.63
N ARG A 403 12.10 -11.01 9.97
CA ARG A 403 12.01 -12.25 9.22
C ARG A 403 10.68 -12.95 9.50
N ALA A 404 10.13 -13.61 8.48
CA ALA A 404 8.94 -14.44 8.59
C ALA A 404 9.26 -15.91 8.30
N TYR A 405 8.80 -16.80 9.17
CA TYR A 405 9.00 -18.25 9.04
C TYR A 405 7.69 -19.02 9.08
N GLN A 406 7.73 -20.29 8.67
CA GLN A 406 6.56 -21.18 8.63
C GLN A 406 6.76 -22.47 9.43
N THR A 407 5.69 -22.90 10.09
CA THR A 407 5.58 -24.28 10.59
C THR A 407 4.14 -24.78 10.47
N THR A 408 3.83 -25.93 11.08
CA THR A 408 2.45 -26.43 11.20
C THR A 408 2.11 -26.80 12.65
N LYS A 409 0.81 -26.78 12.94
CA LYS A 409 0.17 -27.27 14.19
C LYS A 409 0.48 -28.74 14.50
N SER A 410 1.09 -29.49 13.56
CA SER A 410 1.54 -30.87 13.76
C SER A 410 2.98 -30.98 14.28
N ILE A 411 3.84 -29.99 13.98
CA ILE A 411 5.23 -29.92 14.47
C ILE A 411 5.29 -29.10 15.76
N PHE A 412 4.60 -27.96 15.80
CA PHE A 412 4.47 -27.13 17.00
C PHE A 412 3.06 -27.21 17.58
N VAL A 413 2.92 -27.97 18.66
CA VAL A 413 1.66 -28.17 19.38
C VAL A 413 1.65 -27.27 20.61
N GLY A 414 1.29 -25.99 20.43
CA GLY A 414 1.17 -25.03 21.53
C GLY A 414 0.16 -25.49 22.61
N GLN A 415 0.66 -25.64 23.84
CA GLN A 415 -0.02 -26.10 25.06
C GLN A 415 0.17 -25.09 26.21
N PRO A 416 -0.44 -23.90 26.14
CA PRO A 416 -0.26 -22.85 27.13
C PRO A 416 -0.69 -23.29 28.53
N LYS A 417 0.08 -22.89 29.56
CA LYS A 417 -0.22 -23.17 30.98
C LYS A 417 -1.41 -22.39 31.54
N THR A 418 -1.90 -21.39 30.81
CA THR A 418 -3.08 -20.59 31.16
C THR A 418 -4.37 -21.38 30.92
N SER A 419 -5.45 -21.02 31.61
CA SER A 419 -6.80 -21.43 31.19
C SER A 419 -7.29 -20.59 30.01
N PRO A 420 -8.27 -21.07 29.21
CA PRO A 420 -9.00 -20.22 28.28
C PRO A 420 -9.60 -19.00 29.00
N SER A 421 -9.52 -17.84 28.34
CA SER A 421 -10.08 -16.59 28.82
C SER A 421 -11.54 -16.44 28.38
N ILE A 422 -12.33 -15.67 29.14
CA ILE A 422 -13.77 -15.50 28.90
C ILE A 422 -14.23 -14.08 29.18
N ALA A 423 -15.12 -13.56 28.34
CA ALA A 423 -15.91 -12.37 28.62
C ALA A 423 -17.39 -12.65 28.31
N VAL A 424 -18.29 -11.94 29.00
CA VAL A 424 -19.73 -12.07 28.80
C VAL A 424 -20.34 -10.67 28.66
N ASP A 425 -20.98 -10.42 27.53
CA ASP A 425 -21.77 -9.22 27.28
C ASP A 425 -23.26 -9.55 27.47
N ASN A 426 -23.89 -8.92 28.47
CA ASN A 426 -25.30 -9.06 28.78
C ASN A 426 -26.08 -7.75 28.52
N SER A 427 -25.58 -6.88 27.62
CA SER A 427 -26.23 -5.61 27.27
C SER A 427 -27.50 -5.75 26.42
N THR A 428 -27.80 -6.96 25.91
CA THR A 428 -28.99 -7.26 25.12
C THR A 428 -29.78 -8.43 25.71
N ASP A 429 -31.03 -8.63 25.26
CA ASP A 429 -31.91 -9.74 25.69
C ASP A 429 -31.33 -11.16 25.40
N THR A 430 -30.25 -11.22 24.62
CA THR A 430 -29.40 -12.41 24.43
C THR A 430 -28.00 -12.12 24.96
N GLY A 431 -27.55 -12.88 25.95
CA GLY A 431 -26.18 -12.79 26.44
C GLY A 431 -25.20 -13.39 25.45
N THR A 432 -24.12 -12.67 25.14
CA THR A 432 -23.07 -13.12 24.23
C THR A 432 -21.81 -13.46 25.03
N VAL A 433 -21.28 -14.67 24.82
CA VAL A 433 -20.08 -15.18 25.49
C VAL A 433 -18.93 -15.23 24.49
N TYR A 434 -17.83 -14.56 24.82
CA TYR A 434 -16.59 -14.55 24.04
C TYR A 434 -15.57 -15.45 24.74
N VAL A 435 -14.86 -16.27 23.98
CA VAL A 435 -13.80 -17.16 24.50
C VAL A 435 -12.59 -17.14 23.58
N SER A 436 -11.40 -17.11 24.15
CA SER A 436 -10.12 -17.27 23.46
C SER A 436 -9.14 -18.08 24.32
N TRP A 437 -8.08 -18.62 23.72
CA TRP A 437 -7.02 -19.28 24.47
C TRP A 437 -5.66 -19.06 23.79
N ASN A 438 -4.93 -18.05 24.29
CA ASN A 438 -3.66 -17.61 23.72
C ASN A 438 -2.63 -18.75 23.66
N GLY A 439 -2.26 -19.15 22.46
CA GLY A 439 -1.30 -20.24 22.18
C GLY A 439 -1.89 -21.66 22.07
N ALA A 440 -3.18 -21.87 22.30
CA ALA A 440 -3.74 -23.23 22.27
C ALA A 440 -4.03 -23.71 20.83
N THR A 441 -3.15 -24.55 20.30
CA THR A 441 -3.24 -25.01 18.89
C THR A 441 -4.28 -26.12 18.66
N GLN A 442 -4.62 -26.90 19.69
CA GLN A 442 -5.44 -28.12 19.55
C GLN A 442 -6.96 -27.92 19.70
N VAL A 443 -7.43 -26.68 19.88
CA VAL A 443 -8.85 -26.40 20.11
C VAL A 443 -9.66 -26.48 18.80
N ASP A 444 -10.52 -27.49 18.68
CA ASP A 444 -11.49 -27.66 17.59
C ASP A 444 -12.82 -26.96 17.92
N ARG A 445 -13.28 -27.08 19.17
CA ARG A 445 -14.62 -26.63 19.61
C ARG A 445 -14.60 -25.98 20.98
N TYR A 446 -15.61 -25.15 21.20
CA TYR A 446 -15.96 -24.62 22.52
C TYR A 446 -17.34 -25.10 22.95
N ALA A 447 -17.44 -25.66 24.15
CA ALA A 447 -18.68 -26.09 24.76
C ALA A 447 -19.07 -25.13 25.89
N LEU A 448 -20.19 -24.44 25.71
CA LEU A 448 -20.76 -23.46 26.65
C LEU A 448 -21.63 -24.17 27.69
N PHE A 449 -21.42 -23.86 28.96
CA PHE A 449 -22.19 -24.34 30.11
C PHE A 449 -22.82 -23.13 30.82
N THR A 450 -24.08 -23.26 31.22
CA THR A 450 -24.81 -22.27 32.02
C THR A 450 -25.48 -22.93 33.24
N GLY A 451 -25.73 -22.18 34.30
CA GLY A 451 -26.33 -22.72 35.53
C GLY A 451 -26.80 -21.64 36.51
N LEU A 452 -27.66 -22.00 37.47
CA LEU A 452 -28.19 -21.08 38.49
C LEU A 452 -27.26 -20.89 39.69
N THR A 453 -26.17 -21.65 39.76
CA THR A 453 -25.21 -21.71 40.86
C THR A 453 -23.79 -21.84 40.31
N ALA A 454 -22.77 -21.44 41.08
CA ALA A 454 -21.35 -21.58 40.73
C ALA A 454 -20.84 -23.05 40.65
N SER A 455 -21.75 -24.02 40.62
CA SER A 455 -21.47 -25.44 40.45
C SER A 455 -21.45 -25.80 38.96
N ARG A 456 -20.45 -26.57 38.54
CA ARG A 456 -20.32 -27.11 37.18
C ARG A 456 -21.63 -27.79 36.73
N ALA A 457 -22.15 -27.39 35.57
CA ALA A 457 -23.22 -28.12 34.90
C ALA A 457 -22.67 -29.36 34.17
N ASP A 458 -23.37 -30.48 34.25
CA ASP A 458 -22.93 -31.76 33.64
C ASP A 458 -23.12 -31.82 32.13
N LYS A 459 -23.96 -30.96 31.56
CA LYS A 459 -24.25 -30.90 30.12
C LYS A 459 -24.04 -29.48 29.59
N PRO A 460 -23.40 -29.32 28.41
CA PRO A 460 -23.30 -28.02 27.77
C PRO A 460 -24.66 -27.57 27.24
N LEU A 461 -24.92 -26.27 27.30
CA LEU A 461 -26.04 -25.59 26.64
C LEU A 461 -25.91 -25.69 25.11
N ARG A 462 -24.71 -25.47 24.59
CA ARG A 462 -24.36 -25.64 23.17
C ARG A 462 -22.87 -25.92 23.00
N THR A 463 -22.49 -26.46 21.84
CA THR A 463 -21.10 -26.56 21.39
C THR A 463 -20.98 -25.87 20.04
N VAL A 464 -19.93 -25.09 19.82
CA VAL A 464 -19.61 -24.41 18.55
C VAL A 464 -18.22 -24.81 18.08
N VAL A 465 -17.99 -24.74 16.77
CA VAL A 465 -16.64 -24.86 16.20
C VAL A 465 -15.88 -23.55 16.48
N ARG A 466 -14.58 -23.64 16.73
CA ARG A 466 -13.70 -22.47 16.88
C ARG A 466 -13.67 -21.68 15.56
N THR A 467 -13.92 -20.38 15.62
CA THR A 467 -14.01 -19.50 14.42
C THR A 467 -12.77 -18.64 14.17
N GLY A 468 -11.81 -18.62 15.08
CA GLY A 468 -10.62 -17.76 15.03
C GLY A 468 -9.86 -17.77 16.36
N PHE A 469 -9.14 -16.69 16.68
CA PHE A 469 -8.56 -16.50 18.02
C PHE A 469 -9.64 -16.43 19.09
N GLU A 470 -10.60 -15.53 18.88
CA GLU A 470 -11.81 -15.38 19.68
C GLU A 470 -13.00 -16.06 18.98
N THR A 471 -13.83 -16.75 19.76
CA THR A 471 -15.05 -17.40 19.29
C THR A 471 -16.25 -16.84 20.05
N GLU A 472 -17.26 -16.37 19.31
CA GLU A 472 -18.49 -15.83 19.85
C GLU A 472 -19.55 -16.95 20.04
N MET A 473 -20.26 -16.93 21.17
CA MET A 473 -21.36 -17.83 21.47
C MET A 473 -22.55 -17.05 22.03
N SER A 474 -23.57 -16.83 21.21
CA SER A 474 -24.84 -16.27 21.66
C SER A 474 -25.63 -17.29 22.50
N ALA A 475 -26.24 -16.82 23.60
CA ALA A 475 -27.09 -17.61 24.49
C ALA A 475 -28.34 -16.81 24.90
N SER A 476 -29.50 -17.47 24.91
CA SER A 476 -30.79 -16.81 25.15
C SER A 476 -31.21 -16.93 26.62
N GLY A 477 -31.65 -15.80 27.21
CA GLY A 477 -32.13 -15.73 28.60
C GLY A 477 -31.04 -15.42 29.62
N SER A 478 -31.44 -15.33 30.90
CA SER A 478 -30.51 -15.06 32.01
C SER A 478 -29.57 -16.24 32.22
N LEU A 479 -28.26 -16.02 32.04
CA LEU A 479 -27.25 -17.10 31.99
C LEU A 479 -26.84 -17.61 33.38
N GLY A 480 -27.08 -16.84 34.44
CA GLY A 480 -26.72 -17.16 35.83
C GLY A 480 -25.22 -17.22 36.02
N TYR A 481 -24.64 -18.41 35.92
CA TYR A 481 -23.21 -18.68 35.94
C TYR A 481 -22.79 -19.32 34.62
N VAL A 482 -21.74 -18.78 33.99
CA VAL A 482 -21.23 -19.20 32.69
C VAL A 482 -19.85 -19.85 32.83
N GLN A 483 -19.62 -20.96 32.13
CA GLN A 483 -18.28 -21.52 31.91
C GLN A 483 -18.17 -22.05 30.48
N VAL A 484 -16.99 -21.97 29.88
CA VAL A 484 -16.69 -22.61 28.59
C VAL A 484 -15.62 -23.68 28.78
N ALA A 485 -15.75 -24.80 28.06
CA ALA A 485 -14.70 -25.79 27.89
C ALA A 485 -14.12 -25.73 26.47
N ALA A 486 -12.81 -25.69 26.37
CA ALA A 486 -12.09 -25.94 25.11
C ALA A 486 -12.00 -27.45 24.88
N LEU A 487 -12.37 -27.90 23.68
CA LEU A 487 -12.41 -29.30 23.28
C LEU A 487 -11.46 -29.56 22.10
N ALA A 488 -10.80 -30.72 22.14
CA ALA A 488 -10.10 -31.30 21.00
C ALA A 488 -11.09 -31.91 19.98
N ALA A 489 -10.58 -32.25 18.79
CA ALA A 489 -11.38 -32.82 17.69
C ALA A 489 -12.04 -34.18 18.03
N ASP A 490 -11.48 -34.93 18.99
CA ASP A 490 -12.07 -36.18 19.51
C ASP A 490 -13.16 -35.96 20.59
N GLY A 491 -13.41 -34.71 20.97
CA GLY A 491 -14.31 -34.31 22.05
C GLY A 491 -13.68 -34.29 23.45
N GLY A 492 -12.39 -34.59 23.58
CA GLY A 492 -11.64 -34.49 24.83
C GLY A 492 -11.59 -33.06 25.36
N VAL A 493 -11.74 -32.88 26.68
CA VAL A 493 -11.67 -31.56 27.32
C VAL A 493 -10.20 -31.19 27.53
N LEU A 494 -9.74 -30.15 26.82
CA LEU A 494 -8.38 -29.61 26.93
C LEU A 494 -8.24 -28.63 28.10
N GLY A 495 -9.24 -27.77 28.30
CA GLY A 495 -9.18 -26.71 29.30
C GLY A 495 -10.56 -26.12 29.58
N ARG A 496 -10.68 -25.33 30.65
CA ARG A 496 -11.92 -24.65 31.05
C ARG A 496 -11.65 -23.24 31.54
N THR A 497 -12.53 -22.33 31.19
CA THR A 497 -12.53 -20.96 31.70
C THR A 497 -12.82 -20.94 33.21
N ALA A 498 -12.57 -19.80 33.85
CA ALA A 498 -13.22 -19.47 35.11
C ALA A 498 -14.76 -19.54 34.97
N ILE A 499 -15.46 -19.72 36.09
CA ILE A 499 -16.91 -19.61 36.16
C ILE A 499 -17.26 -18.14 36.43
N VAL A 500 -17.98 -17.50 35.52
CA VAL A 500 -18.36 -16.08 35.60
C VAL A 500 -19.82 -15.97 36.06
N ASN A 501 -20.10 -15.17 37.08
CA ASN A 501 -21.48 -14.80 37.46
C ASN A 501 -21.97 -13.67 36.55
N THR A 502 -23.19 -13.80 36.01
CA THR A 502 -23.86 -12.80 35.17
C THR A 502 -24.98 -12.05 35.90
N GLY A 503 -25.24 -12.36 37.18
CA GLY A 503 -26.25 -11.71 38.00
C GLY A 503 -25.68 -10.98 39.20
N GLY A 504 -25.60 -9.65 39.12
CA GLY A 504 -25.27 -8.76 40.25
C GLY A 504 -24.37 -7.59 39.86
N ASP A 505 -24.93 -6.38 39.92
CA ASP A 505 -24.30 -5.05 39.81
C ASP A 505 -23.33 -4.74 38.64
N ALA A 506 -23.63 -3.66 37.94
CA ALA A 506 -22.83 -3.09 36.85
C ALA A 506 -21.54 -2.38 37.31
N ASN A 507 -20.88 -2.86 38.37
CA ASN A 507 -19.68 -2.26 39.00
C ASN A 507 -18.87 -3.29 39.81
N SER A 508 -18.32 -4.33 39.16
CA SER A 508 -17.26 -5.16 39.78
C SER A 508 -16.28 -5.78 38.76
N THR A 509 -15.63 -4.93 37.98
CA THR A 509 -14.40 -5.27 37.25
C THR A 509 -13.19 -5.23 38.17
N PRO A 510 -12.39 -6.30 38.32
CA PRO A 510 -11.05 -6.21 38.89
C PRO A 510 -10.03 -5.75 37.82
N PHE A 511 -10.34 -4.63 37.13
CA PHE A 511 -9.50 -3.99 36.11
C PHE A 511 -9.71 -2.47 36.05
N ASP A 512 -9.88 -1.82 37.21
CA ASP A 512 -9.82 -0.36 37.32
C ASP A 512 -8.36 0.09 37.42
N ASP A 513 -7.65 0.05 36.28
CA ASP A 513 -6.46 0.86 36.02
C ASP A 513 -6.15 0.93 34.51
N MET A 514 -7.14 1.33 33.70
CA MET A 514 -6.93 1.67 32.29
C MET A 514 -7.60 3.00 31.94
N LYS A 515 -6.82 3.91 31.35
CA LYS A 515 -7.25 5.28 31.06
C LYS A 515 -8.37 5.33 30.04
N LEU A 516 -9.28 6.27 30.27
CA LEU A 516 -10.46 6.54 29.45
C LEU A 516 -10.09 6.98 28.02
N LEU A 517 -10.25 6.09 27.04
CA LEU A 517 -10.40 6.43 25.61
C LEU A 517 -11.59 5.66 25.04
N SER A 518 -12.79 6.22 25.19
CA SER A 518 -14.03 5.60 24.71
C SER A 518 -14.22 5.82 23.20
N SER A 519 -13.93 4.77 22.43
CA SER A 519 -14.81 4.15 21.40
C SER A 519 -15.84 5.02 20.67
N THR A 520 -15.99 4.91 19.35
CA THR A 520 -16.80 3.80 18.78
C THR A 520 -16.16 3.12 17.56
N PHE A 521 -16.01 1.78 17.62
CA PHE A 521 -15.75 0.90 16.48
C PHE A 521 -17.03 0.18 16.04
N VAL A 522 -17.14 -0.13 14.75
CA VAL A 522 -18.10 -1.10 14.20
C VAL A 522 -17.32 -2.24 13.55
N LEU A 523 -17.70 -3.48 13.87
CA LEU A 523 -17.07 -4.71 13.38
C LEU A 523 -17.43 -4.97 11.90
N LEU A 524 -16.47 -5.37 11.08
CA LEU A 524 -16.66 -6.22 9.88
C LEU A 524 -15.33 -6.78 9.35
N SER A 525 -15.38 -7.93 8.68
CA SER A 525 -14.24 -8.67 8.09
C SER A 525 -14.78 -9.65 7.02
N ILE A 526 -14.00 -10.38 6.21
CA ILE A 526 -12.56 -10.71 6.17
C ILE A 526 -12.07 -10.65 4.69
N THR A 527 -10.75 -10.66 4.45
CA THR A 527 -10.03 -11.03 3.20
C THR A 527 -10.10 -10.11 1.97
N ARG A 528 -8.94 -9.82 1.34
CA ARG A 528 -8.49 -10.52 0.11
C ARG A 528 -7.16 -10.08 -0.53
N VAL A 529 -6.27 -11.06 -0.65
CA VAL A 529 -5.95 -11.83 -1.87
C VAL A 529 -5.30 -11.12 -3.07
N PHE A 530 -4.98 -9.81 -3.05
CA PHE A 530 -4.69 -9.08 -4.30
C PHE A 530 -5.76 -9.43 -5.32
N ALA A 531 -6.98 -9.55 -4.80
CA ALA A 531 -8.12 -9.31 -5.62
C ALA A 531 -7.89 -7.91 -6.18
N ILE A 532 -7.91 -7.82 -7.51
CA ILE A 532 -8.78 -6.85 -8.17
C ILE A 532 -10.03 -6.76 -7.27
N TYR A 533 -10.09 -5.73 -6.41
CA TYR A 533 -11.06 -5.63 -5.31
C TYR A 533 -12.42 -5.18 -5.87
N GLU A 534 -12.82 -5.74 -7.00
CA GLU A 534 -14.06 -5.38 -7.65
C GLU A 534 -15.25 -5.78 -6.77
N VAL A 535 -16.10 -4.80 -6.47
CA VAL A 535 -17.37 -5.03 -5.81
C VAL A 535 -18.32 -5.64 -6.83
N THR A 536 -18.47 -6.96 -6.78
CA THR A 536 -19.47 -7.70 -7.56
C THR A 536 -20.85 -7.62 -6.93
N TYR A 537 -21.90 -7.58 -7.73
CA TYR A 537 -23.29 -7.52 -7.27
C TYR A 537 -24.10 -8.74 -7.71
N HIS A 538 -25.09 -9.16 -6.92
CA HIS A 538 -25.93 -10.30 -7.29
C HIS A 538 -26.89 -9.97 -8.44
N SER A 539 -27.40 -8.73 -8.50
CA SER A 539 -28.38 -8.27 -9.49
C SER A 539 -27.78 -7.61 -10.72
N SER A 540 -26.48 -7.31 -10.72
CA SER A 540 -25.79 -6.57 -11.80
C SER A 540 -24.47 -7.27 -12.19
N PRO A 541 -24.13 -7.38 -13.49
CA PRO A 541 -22.87 -7.97 -13.93
C PRO A 541 -21.66 -7.05 -13.71
N LEU A 542 -21.86 -5.85 -13.15
CA LEU A 542 -20.76 -4.93 -12.84
C LEU A 542 -19.84 -5.52 -11.77
N ALA A 543 -18.55 -5.39 -12.04
CA ALA A 543 -17.45 -5.65 -11.14
C ALA A 543 -16.52 -4.43 -11.29
N ILE A 544 -16.46 -3.57 -10.27
CA ILE A 544 -15.79 -2.26 -10.31
C ILE A 544 -15.10 -2.03 -8.96
N GLN A 545 -13.92 -1.40 -8.95
CA GLN A 545 -13.19 -1.09 -7.73
C GLN A 545 -14.01 -0.21 -6.76
N PRO A 546 -13.88 -0.37 -5.43
CA PRO A 546 -14.52 0.51 -4.45
C PRO A 546 -13.84 1.87 -4.39
N LEU A 547 -14.59 2.88 -3.95
CA LEU A 547 -14.00 4.10 -3.40
C LEU A 547 -13.88 3.92 -1.88
N THR A 548 -12.69 3.52 -1.42
CA THR A 548 -12.39 3.26 -0.02
C THR A 548 -12.17 4.57 0.73
N ILE A 549 -13.04 4.90 1.69
CA ILE A 549 -12.91 6.10 2.52
C ILE A 549 -11.79 5.90 3.54
N LEU A 550 -10.80 6.79 3.53
CA LEU A 550 -9.69 6.83 4.48
C LEU A 550 -9.97 7.77 5.65
N TYR A 551 -10.62 8.91 5.38
CA TYR A 551 -11.04 9.88 6.38
C TYR A 551 -12.35 10.56 5.99
N ARG A 552 -13.19 10.86 6.98
CA ARG A 552 -14.38 11.70 6.79
C ARG A 552 -14.70 12.46 8.07
N ASP A 553 -14.70 13.78 7.98
CA ASP A 553 -15.18 14.65 9.05
C ASP A 553 -16.70 14.47 9.24
N PRO A 554 -17.23 14.36 10.47
CA PRO A 554 -18.66 14.20 10.72
C PRO A 554 -19.55 15.31 10.15
N SER A 555 -18.99 16.50 9.88
CA SER A 555 -19.70 17.61 9.22
C SER A 555 -19.70 17.52 7.69
N TYR A 556 -18.92 16.61 7.09
CA TYR A 556 -18.84 16.45 5.65
C TYR A 556 -20.00 15.61 5.10
N ASP A 557 -20.86 16.29 4.32
CA ASP A 557 -21.97 15.72 3.55
C ASP A 557 -22.87 14.72 4.32
N PRO A 558 -23.40 15.07 5.50
CA PRO A 558 -24.16 14.15 6.35
C PRO A 558 -25.40 13.55 5.66
N ASP A 559 -25.96 14.26 4.67
CA ASP A 559 -27.12 13.83 3.89
C ASP A 559 -26.77 12.90 2.69
N ASN A 560 -25.48 12.62 2.46
CA ASN A 560 -24.99 11.86 1.30
C ASN A 560 -25.55 12.42 -0.03
N ASN A 561 -25.31 13.72 -0.28
CA ASN A 561 -25.71 14.41 -1.50
C ASN A 561 -24.56 14.51 -2.52
N THR A 562 -23.32 14.33 -2.10
CA THR A 562 -22.12 14.45 -2.95
C THR A 562 -21.94 13.23 -3.86
N LEU A 563 -21.40 13.47 -5.05
CA LEU A 563 -20.97 12.48 -6.02
C LEU A 563 -19.51 12.76 -6.42
N PHE A 564 -18.68 11.71 -6.49
CA PHE A 564 -17.33 11.76 -7.04
C PHE A 564 -17.30 11.14 -8.43
N LEU A 565 -16.67 11.82 -9.38
CA LEU A 565 -16.53 11.40 -10.77
C LEU A 565 -15.06 11.04 -11.03
N VAL A 566 -14.83 9.83 -11.55
CA VAL A 566 -13.50 9.24 -11.75
C VAL A 566 -13.46 8.37 -13.01
N SER A 567 -12.27 8.08 -13.51
CA SER A 567 -12.01 7.11 -14.59
C SER A 567 -10.78 6.26 -14.22
N PRO A 568 -10.98 5.18 -13.43
CA PRO A 568 -9.88 4.34 -12.99
C PRO A 568 -9.29 3.55 -14.15
N THR A 569 -7.97 3.51 -14.23
CA THR A 569 -7.19 2.76 -15.23
C THR A 569 -6.01 2.05 -14.55
N GLY A 570 -5.24 1.26 -15.28
CA GLY A 570 -4.05 0.56 -14.77
C GLY A 570 -4.12 -0.97 -14.87
N THR A 571 -3.03 -1.63 -14.47
CA THR A 571 -2.81 -3.07 -14.69
C THR A 571 -3.64 -4.01 -13.80
N ALA A 572 -4.27 -3.49 -12.74
CA ALA A 572 -5.24 -4.21 -11.89
C ALA A 572 -6.69 -3.75 -12.10
N ILE A 573 -6.98 -3.03 -13.19
CA ILE A 573 -8.32 -2.76 -13.66
C ILE A 573 -8.64 -3.72 -14.81
N GLU A 574 -9.38 -4.81 -14.54
CA GLU A 574 -9.78 -5.75 -15.60
C GLU A 574 -10.80 -5.13 -16.57
N GLN A 575 -11.68 -4.26 -16.05
CA GLN A 575 -12.71 -3.56 -16.82
C GLN A 575 -12.62 -2.05 -16.61
N PRO A 576 -11.78 -1.34 -17.39
CA PRO A 576 -11.74 0.12 -17.39
C PRO A 576 -13.11 0.70 -17.72
N ALA A 577 -13.56 1.65 -16.90
CA ALA A 577 -14.87 2.25 -17.02
C ALA A 577 -14.91 3.64 -16.37
N PRO A 578 -15.66 4.60 -16.93
CA PRO A 578 -16.03 5.81 -16.21
C PRO A 578 -16.94 5.42 -15.04
N ALA A 579 -16.69 5.97 -13.86
CA ALA A 579 -17.42 5.61 -12.64
C ALA A 579 -17.80 6.83 -11.79
N ILE A 580 -18.97 6.73 -11.16
CA ILE A 580 -19.50 7.71 -10.22
C ILE A 580 -19.79 7.01 -8.89
N TYR A 581 -19.22 7.53 -7.82
CA TYR A 581 -19.47 7.10 -6.43
C TYR A 581 -20.18 8.19 -5.67
N ASP A 582 -20.75 7.88 -4.51
CA ASP A 582 -21.19 8.88 -3.54
C ASP A 582 -20.24 8.99 -2.33
N SER A 583 -20.49 9.94 -1.43
CA SER A 583 -19.64 10.21 -0.25
C SER A 583 -19.66 9.10 0.82
N THR A 584 -20.38 8.00 0.59
CA THR A 584 -20.32 6.76 1.38
C THR A 584 -19.50 5.66 0.70
N GLY A 585 -18.80 5.97 -0.40
CA GLY A 585 -17.98 5.03 -1.17
C GLY A 585 -18.80 4.07 -2.03
N GLN A 586 -20.13 4.26 -2.06
CA GLN A 586 -21.05 3.41 -2.81
C GLN A 586 -21.09 3.79 -4.29
N LEU A 587 -21.04 2.79 -5.16
CA LEU A 587 -21.24 2.99 -6.59
C LEU A 587 -22.62 3.61 -6.87
N VAL A 588 -22.66 4.56 -7.79
CA VAL A 588 -23.88 5.19 -8.31
C VAL A 588 -24.06 4.83 -9.78
N TRP A 589 -22.98 4.92 -10.56
CA TRP A 589 -22.95 4.55 -11.97
C TRP A 589 -21.57 4.03 -12.38
N ALA A 590 -21.53 3.03 -13.26
CA ALA A 590 -20.37 2.73 -14.10
C ALA A 590 -20.83 2.10 -15.43
N ASP A 591 -20.03 2.23 -16.48
CA ASP A 591 -20.31 1.59 -17.77
C ASP A 591 -19.05 1.04 -18.48
N PRO A 592 -18.68 -0.22 -18.21
CA PRO A 592 -17.59 -0.92 -18.90
C PRO A 592 -17.74 -1.03 -20.42
N ALA A 593 -18.92 -0.78 -20.99
CA ALA A 593 -19.10 -0.77 -22.45
C ALA A 593 -18.51 0.49 -23.11
N ILE A 594 -18.24 1.55 -22.33
CA ILE A 594 -17.50 2.73 -22.80
C ILE A 594 -15.99 2.44 -22.83
N GLY A 595 -15.49 1.62 -21.89
CA GLY A 595 -14.09 1.19 -21.83
C GLY A 595 -13.15 2.26 -21.25
N ASN A 596 -11.97 2.39 -21.83
CA ASN A 596 -10.96 3.36 -21.41
C ASN A 596 -11.47 4.80 -21.55
N THR A 597 -11.54 5.51 -20.42
CA THR A 597 -11.92 6.92 -20.37
C THR A 597 -10.94 7.73 -19.53
N ASN A 598 -10.95 9.04 -19.75
CA ASN A 598 -10.27 10.04 -18.92
C ASN A 598 -11.16 11.27 -18.76
N ASP A 599 -10.84 12.14 -17.79
CA ASP A 599 -11.47 13.45 -17.60
C ASP A 599 -13.00 13.41 -17.41
N LEU A 600 -13.52 12.40 -16.69
CA LEU A 600 -14.96 12.30 -16.39
C LEU A 600 -15.41 13.46 -15.49
N ASN A 601 -16.15 14.41 -16.05
CA ASN A 601 -16.58 15.64 -15.38
C ASN A 601 -18.07 15.94 -15.63
N LEU A 602 -18.67 16.80 -14.81
CA LEU A 602 -20.02 17.35 -15.01
C LEU A 602 -19.94 18.77 -15.56
N GLN A 603 -20.38 18.96 -16.79
CA GLN A 603 -20.40 20.26 -17.45
C GLN A 603 -21.81 20.66 -17.88
N THR A 604 -21.95 21.86 -18.47
CA THR A 604 -23.22 22.33 -19.03
C THR A 604 -23.13 22.34 -20.54
N TYR A 605 -24.10 21.74 -21.23
CA TYR A 605 -24.25 21.84 -22.68
C TYR A 605 -25.71 22.12 -23.05
N ALA A 606 -25.94 23.06 -23.98
CA ALA A 606 -27.28 23.48 -24.40
C ALA A 606 -28.24 23.81 -23.22
N GLY A 607 -27.70 24.37 -22.13
CA GLY A 607 -28.45 24.72 -20.91
C GLY A 607 -28.86 23.54 -20.02
N LYS A 608 -28.25 22.36 -20.19
CA LYS A 608 -28.49 21.16 -19.38
C LYS A 608 -27.19 20.63 -18.76
N PRO A 609 -27.24 19.98 -17.59
CA PRO A 609 -26.11 19.22 -17.07
C PRO A 609 -25.84 18.01 -17.97
N VAL A 610 -24.57 17.76 -18.26
CA VAL A 610 -24.07 16.65 -19.08
C VAL A 610 -22.80 16.07 -18.47
N LEU A 611 -22.60 14.76 -18.60
CA LEU A 611 -21.31 14.15 -18.31
C LEU A 611 -20.41 14.30 -19.54
N THR A 612 -19.16 14.69 -19.31
CA THR A 612 -18.13 14.81 -20.33
C THR A 612 -16.98 13.87 -19.99
N MET A 613 -16.42 13.19 -20.97
CA MET A 613 -15.21 12.38 -20.79
C MET A 613 -14.49 12.23 -22.13
N TRP A 614 -13.18 12.04 -22.11
CA TRP A 614 -12.46 11.48 -23.24
C TRP A 614 -12.65 9.96 -23.28
N VAL A 615 -12.76 9.39 -24.47
CA VAL A 615 -12.94 7.94 -24.72
C VAL A 615 -12.03 7.49 -25.87
N GLY A 616 -11.18 6.49 -25.62
CA GLY A 616 -10.30 5.89 -26.62
C GLY A 616 -9.19 5.01 -26.04
N PRO A 617 -8.45 4.26 -26.88
CA PRO A 617 -7.14 3.70 -26.51
C PRO A 617 -6.06 4.78 -26.36
N GLY A 618 -4.98 4.45 -25.65
CA GLY A 618 -3.70 5.18 -25.82
C GLY A 618 -3.10 4.89 -27.20
N ASN A 619 -2.22 5.77 -27.68
CA ASN A 619 -1.67 5.75 -29.03
C ASN A 619 -0.28 5.09 -29.11
N PRO A 620 -0.17 3.76 -29.33
CA PRO A 620 1.14 3.09 -29.39
C PRO A 620 2.04 3.55 -30.56
N GLY A 621 1.52 4.35 -31.51
CA GLY A 621 2.28 4.93 -32.61
C GLY A 621 2.92 6.29 -32.32
N ALA A 622 2.55 6.94 -31.21
CA ALA A 622 3.06 8.25 -30.78
C ALA A 622 3.65 8.26 -29.36
N GLY A 623 3.31 7.26 -28.53
CA GLY A 623 3.82 7.08 -27.16
C GLY A 623 2.70 6.67 -26.19
N PRO A 624 3.02 6.06 -25.03
CA PRO A 624 2.00 5.67 -24.06
C PRO A 624 1.25 6.88 -23.45
N GLU A 625 1.85 8.08 -23.53
CA GLU A 625 1.34 9.34 -23.00
C GLU A 625 0.52 10.15 -24.03
N VAL A 626 0.08 9.56 -25.14
CA VAL A 626 -0.74 10.24 -26.16
C VAL A 626 -2.06 9.49 -26.35
N GLY A 627 -3.20 10.19 -26.35
CA GLY A 627 -4.50 9.59 -26.67
C GLY A 627 -4.73 9.32 -28.16
N ASP A 628 -5.39 8.21 -28.49
CA ASP A 628 -6.04 7.97 -29.79
C ASP A 628 -7.55 7.83 -29.55
N GLY A 629 -8.27 8.95 -29.53
CA GLY A 629 -9.63 8.97 -29.03
C GLY A 629 -10.46 10.21 -29.35
N THR A 630 -11.52 10.39 -28.57
CA THR A 630 -12.58 11.37 -28.82
C THR A 630 -13.17 11.93 -27.54
N ALA A 631 -13.58 13.21 -27.57
CA ALA A 631 -14.24 13.87 -26.45
C ALA A 631 -15.77 13.70 -26.55
N GLN A 632 -16.39 13.06 -25.58
CA GLN A 632 -17.78 12.58 -25.65
C GLN A 632 -18.69 13.18 -24.57
N ILE A 633 -19.86 13.65 -24.99
CA ILE A 633 -20.88 14.27 -24.13
C ILE A 633 -22.07 13.32 -23.96
N TYR A 634 -22.45 13.04 -22.72
CA TYR A 634 -23.56 12.17 -22.35
C TYR A 634 -24.64 12.93 -21.57
N ASP A 635 -25.91 12.65 -21.87
CA ASP A 635 -27.04 13.26 -21.17
C ASP A 635 -27.37 12.57 -19.83
N GLU A 636 -28.35 13.14 -19.11
CA GLU A 636 -28.91 12.58 -17.87
C GLU A 636 -29.48 11.15 -17.99
N THR A 637 -29.63 10.61 -19.21
CA THR A 637 -30.05 9.22 -19.47
C THR A 637 -28.87 8.29 -19.81
N TYR A 638 -27.64 8.77 -19.65
CA TYR A 638 -26.38 8.14 -20.05
C TYR A 638 -26.34 7.82 -21.55
N SER A 639 -26.94 8.69 -22.38
CA SER A 639 -26.88 8.57 -23.84
C SER A 639 -25.94 9.60 -24.43
N LEU A 640 -25.07 9.15 -25.33
CA LEU A 640 -24.19 10.02 -26.12
C LEU A 640 -25.02 11.03 -26.92
N VAL A 641 -24.73 12.32 -26.75
CA VAL A 641 -25.39 13.44 -27.44
C VAL A 641 -24.46 14.28 -28.30
N ALA A 642 -23.15 14.24 -28.07
CA ALA A 642 -22.14 14.80 -28.97
C ALA A 642 -20.83 14.01 -28.87
N ASN A 643 -20.07 13.99 -29.97
CA ASN A 643 -18.78 13.34 -30.07
C ASN A 643 -17.84 14.26 -30.87
N ILE A 644 -16.73 14.68 -30.27
CA ILE A 644 -15.82 15.71 -30.79
C ILE A 644 -14.43 15.10 -31.01
N SER A 645 -13.90 15.28 -32.23
CA SER A 645 -12.54 14.88 -32.61
C SER A 645 -11.72 16.11 -32.99
N ALA A 646 -10.49 16.20 -32.51
CA ALA A 646 -9.54 17.22 -32.97
C ALA A 646 -9.18 17.01 -34.44
N VAL A 647 -8.98 18.10 -35.16
CA VAL A 647 -8.69 18.09 -36.60
C VAL A 647 -7.19 18.11 -36.81
N ASN A 648 -6.68 17.23 -37.68
CA ASN A 648 -5.25 17.08 -37.96
C ASN A 648 -4.37 16.68 -36.75
N GLY A 649 -4.91 15.95 -35.76
CA GLY A 649 -4.10 15.27 -34.74
C GLY A 649 -3.81 13.81 -35.11
N ILE A 650 -2.63 13.30 -34.77
CA ILE A 650 -2.30 11.86 -34.87
C ILE A 650 -3.11 11.13 -33.79
N GLY A 651 -4.10 10.31 -34.19
CA GLY A 651 -5.04 9.66 -33.27
C GLY A 651 -6.26 10.51 -32.90
N GLY A 652 -6.50 11.63 -33.61
CA GLY A 652 -7.66 12.48 -33.30
C GLY A 652 -7.46 13.30 -32.02
N THR A 653 -8.34 13.12 -31.03
CA THR A 653 -8.30 13.87 -29.76
C THR A 653 -7.46 13.12 -28.74
N ASP A 654 -6.57 13.87 -28.08
CA ASP A 654 -5.76 13.41 -26.97
C ASP A 654 -6.53 13.44 -25.62
N PHE A 655 -6.11 12.66 -24.63
CA PHE A 655 -6.85 12.48 -23.38
C PHE A 655 -6.69 13.61 -22.35
N HIS A 656 -5.75 14.54 -22.54
CA HIS A 656 -5.36 15.45 -21.46
C HIS A 656 -6.40 16.51 -21.10
N GLU A 657 -7.26 16.93 -22.03
CA GLU A 657 -8.24 17.99 -21.78
C GLU A 657 -9.55 17.84 -22.53
N PHE A 658 -10.67 18.04 -21.81
CA PHE A 658 -11.97 18.31 -22.40
C PHE A 658 -12.80 19.34 -21.60
N GLN A 659 -12.73 20.62 -21.97
CA GLN A 659 -13.54 21.69 -21.36
C GLN A 659 -14.58 22.26 -22.31
N ILE A 660 -15.84 22.38 -21.88
CA ILE A 660 -16.87 23.16 -22.57
C ILE A 660 -16.71 24.64 -22.21
N VAL A 661 -16.58 25.49 -23.23
CA VAL A 661 -16.28 26.91 -23.06
C VAL A 661 -17.50 27.67 -22.54
N LYS A 662 -17.31 28.30 -21.37
CA LYS A 662 -18.29 29.14 -20.68
C LYS A 662 -18.17 30.60 -21.16
N PRO A 663 -19.24 31.41 -21.10
CA PRO A 663 -20.60 31.08 -20.67
C PRO A 663 -21.52 30.52 -21.77
N GLU A 664 -21.15 30.58 -23.05
CA GLU A 664 -22.04 30.19 -24.16
C GLU A 664 -22.35 28.69 -24.18
N ASN A 665 -21.42 27.84 -23.72
CA ASN A 665 -21.52 26.39 -23.72
C ASN A 665 -21.83 25.78 -25.11
N LYS A 666 -21.14 26.30 -26.14
CA LYS A 666 -21.30 25.90 -27.56
C LYS A 666 -20.05 25.29 -28.17
N SER A 667 -18.88 25.66 -27.69
CA SER A 667 -17.58 25.15 -28.11
C SER A 667 -16.93 24.32 -27.00
N ALA A 668 -16.01 23.45 -27.40
CA ALA A 668 -15.18 22.66 -26.51
C ALA A 668 -13.70 22.89 -26.82
N ILE A 669 -12.87 22.93 -25.79
CA ILE A 669 -11.41 22.88 -25.88
C ILE A 669 -10.97 21.43 -25.73
N VAL A 670 -10.11 20.99 -26.64
CA VAL A 670 -9.51 19.65 -26.66
C VAL A 670 -8.01 19.71 -27.01
N THR A 671 -7.21 18.78 -26.51
CA THR A 671 -5.80 18.61 -26.88
C THR A 671 -5.62 17.66 -28.08
N ALA A 672 -4.49 17.77 -28.77
CA ALA A 672 -4.06 16.86 -29.83
C ALA A 672 -2.53 16.87 -29.98
N TYR A 673 -1.97 15.82 -30.56
CA TYR A 673 -0.52 15.69 -30.80
C TYR A 673 -0.20 15.45 -32.28
N ASN A 674 0.95 15.94 -32.73
CA ASN A 674 1.52 15.67 -34.05
C ASN A 674 3.04 15.49 -33.95
N ALA A 675 3.59 14.44 -34.59
CA ALA A 675 5.02 14.32 -34.80
C ALA A 675 5.42 15.05 -36.10
N ILE A 676 6.29 16.05 -36.00
CA ILE A 676 6.73 16.89 -37.12
C ILE A 676 8.26 16.91 -37.25
N PRO A 677 8.83 17.01 -38.47
CA PRO A 677 10.28 17.18 -38.64
C PRO A 677 10.79 18.48 -38.02
N ALA A 678 11.88 18.42 -37.25
CA ALA A 678 12.47 19.56 -36.55
C ALA A 678 14.00 19.44 -36.42
N ASP A 679 14.69 20.57 -36.28
CA ASP A 679 16.12 20.60 -35.93
C ASP A 679 16.26 20.58 -34.40
N LEU A 680 16.78 19.48 -33.85
CA LEU A 680 16.98 19.27 -32.42
C LEU A 680 18.44 19.55 -31.98
N SER A 681 19.30 20.05 -32.87
CA SER A 681 20.73 20.23 -32.57
C SER A 681 21.00 21.23 -31.42
N SER A 682 20.08 22.18 -31.18
CA SER A 682 20.17 23.14 -30.07
C SER A 682 20.12 22.50 -28.67
N ILE A 683 19.58 21.28 -28.58
CA ILE A 683 19.53 20.44 -27.36
C ILE A 683 20.39 19.17 -27.49
N GLY A 684 21.33 19.13 -28.45
CA GLY A 684 22.22 18.00 -28.67
C GLY A 684 21.65 16.85 -29.52
N GLY A 685 20.47 17.05 -30.12
CA GLY A 685 19.79 16.06 -30.95
C GLY A 685 20.12 16.11 -32.44
N PRO A 686 19.45 15.28 -33.26
CA PRO A 686 19.62 15.26 -34.71
C PRO A 686 19.10 16.55 -35.38
N VAL A 687 19.85 17.05 -36.38
CA VAL A 687 19.44 18.16 -37.26
C VAL A 687 18.24 17.80 -38.14
N GLN A 688 18.07 16.51 -38.44
CA GLN A 688 16.90 15.94 -39.11
C GLN A 688 16.12 15.09 -38.10
N GLY A 689 15.67 15.73 -37.03
CA GLY A 689 14.92 15.11 -35.94
C GLY A 689 13.41 15.21 -36.10
N TRP A 690 12.72 14.77 -35.06
CA TRP A 690 11.27 14.80 -34.92
C TRP A 690 10.88 15.40 -33.57
N TYR A 691 9.98 16.37 -33.62
CA TYR A 691 9.38 17.03 -32.46
C TYR A 691 7.93 16.58 -32.31
N LEU A 692 7.53 16.20 -31.09
CA LEU A 692 6.16 15.85 -30.78
C LEU A 692 5.42 17.13 -30.37
N THR A 693 4.80 17.83 -31.33
CA THR A 693 4.02 19.02 -31.00
C THR A 693 2.71 18.62 -30.36
N THR A 694 2.61 18.96 -29.09
CA THR A 694 1.34 19.17 -28.40
C THR A 694 0.63 20.42 -28.97
N MET A 695 -0.70 20.36 -29.05
CA MET A 695 -1.59 21.37 -29.62
C MET A 695 -2.89 21.41 -28.84
N PHE A 696 -3.63 22.52 -28.92
CA PHE A 696 -5.03 22.56 -28.50
C PHE A 696 -5.92 23.25 -29.54
N GLN A 697 -7.20 22.88 -29.54
CA GLN A 697 -8.22 23.43 -30.42
C GLN A 697 -9.47 23.82 -29.63
N GLU A 698 -10.05 24.97 -29.95
CA GLU A 698 -11.45 25.26 -29.64
C GLU A 698 -12.30 24.87 -30.84
N ILE A 699 -13.32 24.02 -30.62
CA ILE A 699 -14.17 23.44 -31.67
C ILE A 699 -15.62 23.70 -31.34
N ASP A 700 -16.42 24.20 -32.29
CA ASP A 700 -17.87 24.30 -32.14
C ASP A 700 -18.49 22.89 -32.07
N ILE A 701 -19.15 22.57 -30.96
CA ILE A 701 -19.63 21.21 -30.64
C ILE A 701 -20.72 20.76 -31.63
N ALA A 702 -21.50 21.69 -32.19
CA ALA A 702 -22.62 21.37 -33.06
C ALA A 702 -22.21 21.11 -34.53
N THR A 703 -21.11 21.72 -34.97
CA THR A 703 -20.63 21.66 -36.37
C THR A 703 -19.32 20.91 -36.56
N GLY A 704 -18.53 20.72 -35.49
CA GLY A 704 -17.16 20.20 -35.57
C GLY A 704 -16.17 21.19 -36.21
N HIS A 705 -16.56 22.46 -36.39
CA HIS A 705 -15.67 23.48 -36.94
C HIS A 705 -14.67 23.96 -35.90
N VAL A 706 -13.38 23.90 -36.22
CA VAL A 706 -12.31 24.50 -35.42
C VAL A 706 -12.45 26.03 -35.46
N LEU A 707 -12.66 26.63 -34.30
CA LEU A 707 -12.75 28.08 -34.08
C LEU A 707 -11.36 28.68 -33.81
N PHE A 708 -10.49 27.91 -33.15
CA PHE A 708 -9.12 28.30 -32.83
C PHE A 708 -8.22 27.06 -32.79
N ASN A 709 -6.97 27.18 -33.24
CA ASN A 709 -5.96 26.12 -33.20
C ASN A 709 -4.62 26.74 -32.81
N TRP A 710 -3.91 26.10 -31.88
CA TRP A 710 -2.62 26.56 -31.39
C TRP A 710 -1.64 25.40 -31.20
N SER A 711 -0.39 25.58 -31.60
CA SER A 711 0.68 24.58 -31.51
C SER A 711 1.82 25.11 -30.63
N ALA A 712 2.31 24.29 -29.70
CA ALA A 712 3.46 24.69 -28.88
C ALA A 712 4.73 24.95 -29.71
N PHE A 713 4.91 24.23 -30.83
CA PHE A 713 6.08 24.35 -31.70
C PHE A 713 6.28 25.76 -32.28
N ASP A 714 5.19 26.43 -32.68
CA ASP A 714 5.25 27.75 -33.32
C ASP A 714 5.59 28.88 -32.32
N HIS A 715 5.51 28.62 -31.02
CA HIS A 715 5.52 29.66 -29.99
C HIS A 715 6.48 29.43 -28.81
N ILE A 716 6.91 28.19 -28.52
CA ILE A 716 7.76 27.84 -27.38
C ILE A 716 9.06 27.19 -27.89
N PRO A 717 10.24 27.82 -27.66
CA PRO A 717 11.51 27.27 -28.12
C PRO A 717 11.96 26.08 -27.25
N LEU A 718 12.70 25.14 -27.85
CA LEU A 718 13.22 23.93 -27.18
C LEU A 718 13.98 24.22 -25.86
N SER A 719 14.64 25.38 -25.77
CA SER A 719 15.37 25.84 -24.58
C SER A 719 14.49 26.19 -23.37
N GLU A 720 13.16 26.26 -23.51
CA GLU A 720 12.25 26.35 -22.36
C GLU A 720 11.99 24.98 -21.70
N SER A 721 12.31 23.88 -22.38
CA SER A 721 12.13 22.53 -21.82
C SER A 721 13.05 22.27 -20.64
N LYS A 722 12.53 21.49 -19.68
CA LYS A 722 13.18 21.04 -18.46
C LYS A 722 13.69 19.59 -18.55
N ILE A 723 13.34 18.88 -19.62
CA ILE A 723 13.80 17.53 -19.91
C ILE A 723 14.81 17.50 -21.06
N THR A 724 15.66 16.50 -21.04
CA THR A 724 16.63 16.17 -22.09
C THR A 724 16.09 15.09 -23.03
N LEU A 725 16.79 14.89 -24.16
CA LEU A 725 16.54 13.77 -25.08
C LEU A 725 16.79 12.38 -24.47
N ALA A 726 17.41 12.30 -23.29
CA ALA A 726 17.62 11.06 -22.55
C ALA A 726 16.48 10.74 -21.56
N GLU A 727 15.81 11.77 -21.05
CA GLU A 727 14.60 11.63 -20.21
C GLU A 727 13.34 11.48 -21.07
N SER A 728 13.32 12.11 -22.26
CA SER A 728 12.31 11.91 -23.30
C SER A 728 12.72 10.78 -24.27
N SER A 729 12.17 10.80 -25.48
CA SER A 729 12.61 9.96 -26.60
C SER A 729 13.63 10.68 -27.50
N ASN A 730 14.44 9.90 -28.23
CA ASN A 730 15.70 10.37 -28.85
C ASN A 730 15.54 11.30 -30.08
N GLY A 731 14.33 11.64 -30.49
CA GLY A 731 14.04 12.54 -31.60
C GLY A 731 14.36 11.99 -33.00
N THR A 732 14.67 10.70 -33.18
CA THR A 732 15.17 10.18 -34.48
C THR A 732 14.08 9.73 -35.46
N THR A 733 12.86 9.45 -34.98
CA THR A 733 11.72 8.97 -35.78
C THR A 733 10.42 9.63 -35.30
N PRO A 734 9.31 9.60 -36.07
CA PRO A 734 8.01 10.12 -35.61
C PRO A 734 7.50 9.45 -34.33
N GLN A 735 7.80 8.15 -34.15
CA GLN A 735 7.43 7.33 -32.98
C GLN A 735 8.26 7.67 -31.75
N THR A 736 9.41 8.31 -31.94
CA THR A 736 10.36 8.71 -30.90
C THR A 736 10.59 10.21 -30.98
N ALA A 737 9.53 10.98 -31.22
CA ALA A 737 9.59 12.42 -31.38
C ALA A 737 9.71 13.11 -30.01
N PHE A 738 10.55 14.14 -29.92
CA PHE A 738 10.85 14.81 -28.66
C PHE A 738 9.69 15.70 -28.19
N ASP A 739 9.12 15.40 -27.02
CA ASP A 739 8.04 16.19 -26.42
C ASP A 739 8.60 17.24 -25.45
N ALA A 740 8.86 18.44 -25.96
CA ALA A 740 9.50 19.49 -25.17
C ALA A 740 8.56 20.23 -24.20
N VAL A 741 7.23 20.11 -24.36
CA VAL A 741 6.26 21.00 -23.70
C VAL A 741 5.15 20.27 -22.96
N HIS A 742 4.53 19.26 -23.59
CA HIS A 742 3.47 18.43 -23.00
C HIS A 742 2.32 19.24 -22.36
N ILE A 743 1.34 19.66 -23.18
CA ILE A 743 0.17 20.38 -22.67
C ILE A 743 -0.77 19.38 -21.98
N ASN A 744 -1.05 19.63 -20.71
CA ASN A 744 -1.89 18.77 -19.89
C ASN A 744 -3.16 19.44 -19.32
N SER A 745 -3.33 20.75 -19.55
CA SER A 745 -4.59 21.45 -19.30
C SER A 745 -4.68 22.78 -20.05
N VAL A 746 -5.88 23.13 -20.50
CA VAL A 746 -6.23 24.42 -21.10
C VAL A 746 -7.56 24.95 -20.55
N ASP A 747 -7.57 26.20 -20.13
CA ASP A 747 -8.76 26.93 -19.67
C ASP A 747 -8.89 28.27 -20.41
N LYS A 748 -10.04 28.95 -20.33
CA LYS A 748 -10.31 30.23 -21.02
C LYS A 748 -10.82 31.28 -20.03
N ASP A 749 -10.16 32.43 -20.00
CA ASP A 749 -10.53 33.52 -19.08
C ASP A 749 -11.73 34.34 -19.57
N THR A 750 -12.17 35.28 -18.72
CA THR A 750 -13.29 36.19 -19.01
C THR A 750 -12.99 37.21 -20.10
N ASP A 751 -11.72 37.43 -20.45
CA ASP A 751 -11.30 38.29 -21.56
C ASP A 751 -11.27 37.51 -22.90
N GLY A 752 -11.50 36.19 -22.84
CA GLY A 752 -11.53 35.28 -23.98
C GLY A 752 -10.16 34.72 -24.36
N HIS A 753 -9.14 34.87 -23.53
CA HIS A 753 -7.78 34.36 -23.74
C HIS A 753 -7.57 33.01 -23.04
N TYR A 754 -6.61 32.21 -23.50
CA TYR A 754 -6.38 30.87 -22.96
C TYR A 754 -5.30 30.87 -21.88
N LEU A 755 -5.46 30.04 -20.86
CA LEU A 755 -4.42 29.60 -19.94
C LEU A 755 -4.02 28.18 -20.31
N VAL A 756 -2.74 27.95 -20.58
CA VAL A 756 -2.19 26.68 -21.05
C VAL A 756 -1.12 26.21 -20.08
N SER A 757 -1.23 24.99 -19.55
CA SER A 757 -0.18 24.38 -18.74
C SER A 757 0.80 23.60 -19.63
N GLY A 758 2.10 23.88 -19.52
CA GLY A 758 3.17 23.06 -20.12
C GLY A 758 3.90 22.27 -19.04
N ARG A 759 3.71 20.96 -19.00
CA ARG A 759 4.30 20.07 -18.00
C ARG A 759 5.83 20.05 -18.08
N HIS A 760 6.38 19.94 -19.28
CA HIS A 760 7.82 19.81 -19.49
C HIS A 760 8.58 21.15 -19.50
N THR A 761 7.90 22.29 -19.37
CA THR A 761 8.54 23.60 -19.18
C THR A 761 8.37 24.17 -17.77
N TRP A 762 7.61 23.49 -16.91
CA TRP A 762 7.15 23.98 -15.60
C TRP A 762 6.51 25.38 -15.66
N THR A 763 5.74 25.65 -16.73
CA THR A 763 5.25 26.99 -17.05
C THR A 763 3.77 26.99 -17.40
N LEU A 764 3.04 27.97 -16.87
CA LEU A 764 1.71 28.34 -17.36
C LEU A 764 1.82 29.51 -18.33
N TYR A 765 1.12 29.44 -19.45
CA TYR A 765 1.14 30.43 -20.53
C TYR A 765 -0.23 31.08 -20.69
N LYS A 766 -0.32 32.42 -20.76
CA LYS A 766 -1.53 33.11 -21.23
C LYS A 766 -1.39 33.39 -22.73
N VAL A 767 -2.31 32.86 -23.53
CA VAL A 767 -2.28 32.91 -25.00
C VAL A 767 -3.42 33.76 -25.52
N ASN A 768 -3.10 34.73 -26.39
CA ASN A 768 -4.08 35.58 -27.04
C ASN A 768 -4.90 34.79 -28.07
N ALA A 769 -6.21 34.70 -27.87
CA ALA A 769 -7.12 33.96 -28.72
C ALA A 769 -7.39 34.58 -30.11
N THR A 770 -6.81 35.75 -30.41
CA THR A 770 -6.95 36.40 -31.74
C THR A 770 -5.79 36.06 -32.67
N ASP A 771 -4.55 36.00 -32.15
CA ASP A 771 -3.32 35.89 -32.95
C ASP A 771 -2.36 34.79 -32.49
N GLY A 772 -2.69 34.05 -31.43
CA GLY A 772 -1.86 32.96 -30.88
C GLY A 772 -0.65 33.43 -30.07
N ASN A 773 -0.41 34.73 -29.92
CA ASN A 773 0.78 35.22 -29.22
C ASN A 773 0.69 34.96 -27.70
N ILE A 774 1.82 34.54 -27.11
CA ILE A 774 1.96 34.41 -25.65
C ILE A 774 2.01 35.81 -25.03
N ILE A 775 1.00 36.15 -24.24
CA ILE A 775 0.87 37.40 -23.49
C ILE A 775 1.83 37.42 -22.30
N TRP A 776 1.90 36.31 -21.56
CA TRP A 776 2.85 36.12 -20.46
C TRP A 776 3.13 34.64 -20.18
N ARG A 777 4.21 34.40 -19.43
CA ARG A 777 4.63 33.11 -18.85
C ARG A 777 4.63 33.21 -17.33
N LEU A 778 4.23 32.17 -16.63
CA LEU A 778 4.27 32.06 -15.17
C LEU A 778 5.01 30.77 -14.81
N GLY A 779 6.13 30.87 -14.09
CA GLY A 779 7.00 29.73 -13.81
C GLY A 779 8.08 29.50 -14.87
N GLY A 780 8.74 28.33 -14.80
CA GLY A 780 9.79 27.89 -15.72
C GLY A 780 11.03 28.78 -15.80
N ASN A 781 11.76 28.64 -16.92
CA ASN A 781 13.00 29.40 -17.18
C ASN A 781 12.73 30.89 -17.52
N ASN A 782 11.57 31.19 -18.10
CA ASN A 782 11.25 32.47 -18.73
C ASN A 782 10.03 33.18 -18.08
N SER A 783 9.83 33.00 -16.76
CA SER A 783 8.71 33.61 -16.04
C SER A 783 8.64 35.12 -16.27
N SER A 784 7.47 35.60 -16.68
CA SER A 784 7.14 37.03 -16.78
C SER A 784 6.79 37.64 -15.42
N PHE A 785 6.76 36.84 -14.34
CA PHE A 785 6.43 37.28 -12.99
C PHE A 785 7.52 36.87 -11.99
N ALA A 786 7.83 37.75 -11.04
CA ALA A 786 8.63 37.42 -9.87
C ALA A 786 7.77 36.68 -8.82
N ASN A 787 8.26 35.55 -8.33
CA ASN A 787 7.66 34.88 -7.18
C ASN A 787 7.96 35.66 -5.89
N THR A 788 6.94 36.02 -5.12
CA THR A 788 7.08 36.72 -3.83
C THR A 788 6.95 35.83 -2.59
N THR A 789 6.69 34.53 -2.75
CA THR A 789 6.56 33.54 -1.65
C THR A 789 7.15 32.18 -2.07
N ALA A 790 8.14 31.65 -1.33
CA ALA A 790 8.89 30.44 -1.73
C ALA A 790 7.98 29.28 -2.19
N ASP A 791 6.95 28.96 -1.41
CA ASP A 791 6.03 27.83 -1.63
C ASP A 791 5.08 27.98 -2.85
N ALA A 792 5.11 29.12 -3.56
CA ALA A 792 4.32 29.34 -4.77
C ALA A 792 4.92 28.72 -6.05
N ALA A 793 6.17 28.28 -6.01
CA ALA A 793 6.74 27.49 -7.11
C ALA A 793 5.94 26.20 -7.32
N PHE A 794 5.97 25.66 -8.53
CA PHE A 794 5.30 24.41 -8.91
C PHE A 794 6.11 23.70 -10.01
N PHE A 795 5.98 22.39 -10.09
CA PHE A 795 6.83 21.50 -10.88
C PHE A 795 6.00 20.35 -11.46
N TRP A 796 6.22 20.03 -12.75
CA TRP A 796 5.53 18.95 -13.47
C TRP A 796 3.99 19.06 -13.50
N GLN A 797 3.48 20.28 -13.33
CA GLN A 797 2.12 20.57 -12.87
C GLN A 797 0.98 20.25 -13.86
N HIS A 798 -0.20 19.91 -13.33
CA HIS A 798 -1.45 19.64 -14.07
C HIS A 798 -2.61 20.60 -13.70
N ASP A 799 -3.70 20.51 -14.46
CA ASP A 799 -5.04 21.09 -14.18
C ASP A 799 -5.03 22.57 -13.76
N ALA A 800 -4.38 23.40 -14.58
CA ALA A 800 -4.34 24.84 -14.39
C ALA A 800 -5.68 25.49 -14.78
N ARG A 801 -6.36 26.14 -13.82
CA ARG A 801 -7.70 26.76 -14.01
C ARG A 801 -7.76 28.18 -13.47
N TRP A 802 -8.52 29.05 -14.12
CA TRP A 802 -8.82 30.40 -13.63
C TRP A 802 -9.82 30.36 -12.48
N GLN A 803 -9.55 31.17 -11.45
CA GLN A 803 -10.39 31.32 -10.25
C GLN A 803 -10.79 32.79 -10.06
N GLY A 804 -11.43 33.34 -11.10
CA GLY A 804 -11.67 34.77 -11.26
C GLY A 804 -10.63 35.43 -12.16
N ALA A 805 -10.53 36.76 -12.10
CA ALA A 805 -9.69 37.54 -13.03
C ALA A 805 -8.19 37.54 -12.69
N ASP A 806 -7.81 37.14 -11.47
CA ASP A 806 -6.49 37.38 -10.91
C ASP A 806 -5.89 36.20 -10.13
N LYS A 807 -6.53 35.03 -10.17
CA LYS A 807 -6.08 33.81 -9.48
C LYS A 807 -6.14 32.61 -10.40
N VAL A 808 -5.23 31.67 -10.18
CA VAL A 808 -5.28 30.34 -10.80
C VAL A 808 -5.17 29.26 -9.73
N THR A 809 -5.86 28.13 -9.94
CA THR A 809 -5.48 26.86 -9.30
C THR A 809 -4.56 26.07 -10.21
N VAL A 810 -3.73 25.23 -9.61
CA VAL A 810 -2.82 24.31 -10.29
C VAL A 810 -2.60 23.09 -9.39
N PHE A 811 -2.60 21.89 -9.95
CA PHE A 811 -2.10 20.69 -9.27
C PHE A 811 -0.58 20.65 -9.44
N ASP A 812 0.15 20.73 -8.33
CA ASP A 812 1.60 20.61 -8.31
C ASP A 812 1.96 19.16 -8.00
N ASP A 813 2.19 18.37 -9.05
CA ASP A 813 2.64 16.98 -9.00
C ASP A 813 3.88 16.83 -8.12
N GLY A 814 4.87 17.70 -8.31
CA GLY A 814 6.11 17.67 -7.56
C GLY A 814 7.07 16.54 -7.94
N SER A 815 6.73 15.67 -8.88
CA SER A 815 7.55 14.55 -9.33
C SER A 815 7.35 14.23 -10.82
N ALA A 816 8.29 13.52 -11.43
CA ALA A 816 8.16 12.94 -12.77
C ALA A 816 8.93 11.60 -12.88
N SER A 817 8.57 10.77 -13.86
CA SER A 817 9.18 9.47 -14.14
C SER A 817 9.54 9.37 -15.62
N PHE A 818 10.71 8.80 -15.94
CA PHE A 818 11.31 8.84 -17.28
C PHE A 818 12.00 7.53 -17.68
N GLY A 819 11.99 7.24 -18.99
CA GLY A 819 12.74 6.14 -19.61
C GLY A 819 12.00 4.80 -19.69
N GLN A 820 12.46 3.93 -20.59
CA GLN A 820 11.98 2.54 -20.72
C GLN A 820 12.84 1.53 -19.93
N SER A 821 13.75 2.00 -19.08
CA SER A 821 14.45 1.13 -18.15
C SER A 821 13.48 0.59 -17.09
N VAL A 822 13.78 -0.59 -16.55
CA VAL A 822 13.07 -1.16 -15.40
C VAL A 822 14.08 -1.26 -14.26
N PRO A 823 13.97 -0.43 -13.20
CA PRO A 823 13.00 0.65 -13.01
C PRO A 823 13.27 1.91 -13.88
N PRO A 824 12.26 2.77 -14.10
CA PRO A 824 12.44 4.08 -14.71
C PRO A 824 13.11 5.07 -13.76
N THR A 825 13.68 6.15 -14.31
CA THR A 825 14.31 7.23 -13.53
C THR A 825 13.22 8.15 -12.97
N VAL A 826 13.10 8.24 -11.64
CA VAL A 826 12.15 9.14 -10.97
C VAL A 826 12.87 10.39 -10.47
N ILE A 827 12.31 11.56 -10.80
CA ILE A 827 12.78 12.87 -10.34
C ILE A 827 11.76 13.42 -9.34
N ILE A 828 12.15 13.56 -8.07
CA ILE A 828 11.33 14.16 -7.02
C ILE A 828 11.80 15.61 -6.79
N THR A 829 10.88 16.57 -6.89
CA THR A 829 11.13 18.01 -6.72
C THR A 829 10.45 18.58 -5.47
N GLU A 830 9.28 18.04 -5.10
CA GLU A 830 8.57 18.32 -3.84
C GLU A 830 8.31 17.00 -3.09
N PRO A 831 8.29 17.01 -1.74
CA PRO A 831 8.12 15.80 -0.92
C PRO A 831 6.71 15.17 -1.00
N TYR A 832 5.73 15.89 -1.55
CA TYR A 832 4.36 15.44 -1.79
C TYR A 832 3.70 16.37 -2.81
N SER A 833 2.79 15.82 -3.61
CA SER A 833 1.96 16.62 -4.52
C SER A 833 0.98 17.49 -3.73
N SER A 834 0.56 18.62 -4.31
CA SER A 834 -0.40 19.49 -3.64
C SER A 834 -1.19 20.36 -4.61
N GLY A 835 -2.45 20.64 -4.30
CA GLY A 835 -3.18 21.68 -4.98
C GLY A 835 -2.71 23.06 -4.51
N LYS A 836 -2.38 23.97 -5.43
CA LYS A 836 -1.97 25.35 -5.11
C LYS A 836 -2.96 26.34 -5.71
N MET A 837 -3.35 27.35 -4.94
CA MET A 837 -4.05 28.55 -5.42
C MET A 837 -3.06 29.70 -5.43
N LEU A 838 -2.80 30.26 -6.60
CA LEU A 838 -1.86 31.36 -6.81
C LEU A 838 -2.61 32.66 -7.11
N GLN A 839 -2.15 33.77 -6.54
CA GLN A 839 -2.60 35.13 -6.84
C GLN A 839 -1.59 35.75 -7.80
N LEU A 840 -2.10 36.27 -8.92
CA LEU A 840 -1.31 36.98 -9.92
C LEU A 840 -1.52 38.50 -9.75
N ASN A 841 -0.46 39.26 -10.00
CA ASN A 841 -0.52 40.71 -10.16
C ASN A 841 0.08 41.07 -11.53
N GLU A 842 -0.78 41.08 -12.56
CA GLU A 842 -0.42 41.36 -13.95
C GLU A 842 0.25 42.73 -14.15
N LYS A 843 -0.04 43.71 -13.29
CA LYS A 843 0.51 45.07 -13.35
C LYS A 843 1.93 45.16 -12.78
N ASN A 844 2.13 44.57 -11.61
CA ASN A 844 3.44 44.59 -10.92
C ASN A 844 4.35 43.45 -11.37
N LYS A 845 3.82 42.48 -12.14
CA LYS A 845 4.50 41.25 -12.57
C LYS A 845 5.04 40.47 -11.37
N THR A 846 4.17 40.20 -10.41
CA THR A 846 4.45 39.33 -9.26
C THR A 846 3.37 38.25 -9.10
N PHE A 847 3.70 37.15 -8.44
CA PHE A 847 2.73 36.15 -8.00
C PHE A 847 3.08 35.56 -6.63
N GLU A 848 2.06 35.11 -5.90
CA GLU A 848 2.19 34.55 -4.55
C GLU A 848 1.21 33.40 -4.30
N LEU A 849 1.54 32.56 -3.31
CA LEU A 849 0.69 31.47 -2.85
C LEU A 849 -0.41 32.02 -1.93
N VAL A 850 -1.67 31.76 -2.27
CA VAL A 850 -2.83 32.07 -1.41
C VAL A 850 -3.15 30.89 -0.50
N LYS A 851 -3.17 29.67 -1.06
CA LYS A 851 -3.54 28.43 -0.36
C LYS A 851 -2.81 27.24 -0.95
N ARG A 852 -2.39 26.29 -0.10
CA ARG A 852 -1.88 24.97 -0.47
C ARG A 852 -2.78 23.91 0.14
N PHE A 853 -3.18 22.93 -0.65
CA PHE A 853 -4.03 21.81 -0.29
C PHE A 853 -3.17 20.55 -0.40
N VAL A 854 -2.75 20.03 0.75
CA VAL A 854 -1.82 18.90 0.87
C VAL A 854 -2.59 17.65 1.32
N PRO A 855 -2.09 16.42 1.06
CA PRO A 855 -2.62 15.21 1.68
C PRO A 855 -2.80 15.36 3.20
N SER A 856 -3.77 14.65 3.78
CA SER A 856 -4.09 14.79 5.21
C SER A 856 -2.89 14.48 6.09
N GLN A 857 -2.63 15.31 7.10
CA GLN A 857 -1.46 15.17 7.98
C GLN A 857 -1.40 13.76 8.63
N GLY A 858 -0.35 13.01 8.31
CA GLY A 858 -0.15 11.62 8.73
C GLY A 858 -0.42 10.57 7.64
N LEU A 859 -1.01 10.97 6.51
CA LEU A 859 -1.24 10.14 5.32
C LEU A 859 -0.65 10.86 4.09
N ASN A 860 0.67 10.95 4.05
CA ASN A 860 1.39 11.50 2.90
C ASN A 860 1.70 10.34 1.92
N PRO A 861 0.93 10.14 0.84
CA PRO A 861 1.41 9.30 -0.26
C PRO A 861 2.68 9.93 -0.84
N ALA A 862 3.49 9.11 -1.51
CA ALA A 862 4.55 9.60 -2.38
C ALA A 862 4.00 10.63 -3.38
N PRO A 863 4.79 11.64 -3.81
CA PRO A 863 4.35 12.57 -4.84
C PRO A 863 3.99 11.82 -6.12
N SER A 864 2.82 12.15 -6.66
CA SER A 864 2.35 11.75 -7.97
C SER A 864 3.35 12.20 -9.03
N PHE A 865 3.75 11.30 -9.92
CA PHE A 865 4.70 11.60 -10.99
C PHE A 865 4.02 12.15 -12.25
N ALA A 866 2.70 12.06 -12.34
CA ALA A 866 1.88 12.58 -13.43
C ALA A 866 0.40 12.68 -13.00
N GLU A 867 -0.38 13.31 -13.88
CA GLU A 867 -1.84 13.45 -13.81
C GLU A 867 -2.30 14.31 -12.61
N GLY A 868 -3.59 14.31 -12.29
CA GLY A 868 -4.15 14.98 -11.11
C GLY A 868 -4.99 16.23 -11.42
N SER A 869 -5.74 16.70 -10.41
CA SER A 869 -6.72 17.78 -10.52
C SER A 869 -6.87 18.62 -9.25
N VAL A 870 -7.30 19.88 -9.40
CA VAL A 870 -7.68 20.80 -8.31
C VAL A 870 -8.95 21.56 -8.71
N GLU A 871 -10.10 21.07 -8.28
CA GLU A 871 -11.40 21.70 -8.50
C GLU A 871 -11.84 22.51 -7.27
N ILE A 872 -12.35 23.73 -7.48
CA ILE A 872 -13.07 24.48 -6.44
C ILE A 872 -14.57 24.28 -6.61
N TYR A 873 -15.19 23.55 -5.68
CA TYR A 873 -16.63 23.28 -5.67
C TYR A 873 -17.31 24.02 -4.51
N GLY A 874 -17.77 25.24 -4.78
CA GLY A 874 -18.44 26.08 -3.78
C GLY A 874 -17.49 26.51 -2.64
N SER A 875 -17.72 26.01 -1.42
CA SER A 875 -16.84 26.24 -0.27
C SER A 875 -15.79 25.13 -0.07
N GLN A 876 -15.68 24.20 -1.01
CA GLN A 876 -14.78 23.05 -0.93
C GLN A 876 -13.72 23.09 -2.05
N VAL A 877 -12.59 22.44 -1.82
CA VAL A 877 -11.58 22.17 -2.86
C VAL A 877 -11.34 20.67 -2.93
N VAL A 878 -11.42 20.11 -4.12
CA VAL A 878 -11.29 18.69 -4.40
C VAL A 878 -9.96 18.50 -5.12
N VAL A 879 -9.12 17.65 -4.57
CA VAL A 879 -7.79 17.34 -5.13
C VAL A 879 -7.79 15.86 -5.52
N GLY A 880 -7.65 15.59 -6.81
CA GLY A 880 -7.38 14.25 -7.33
C GLY A 880 -5.88 14.08 -7.55
N TYR A 881 -5.29 13.00 -7.06
CA TYR A 881 -3.83 12.82 -7.08
C TYR A 881 -3.32 11.99 -8.27
N GLY A 882 -4.14 11.79 -9.30
CA GLY A 882 -3.65 11.33 -10.60
C GLY A 882 -3.10 9.89 -10.58
N SER A 883 -1.80 9.80 -10.86
CA SER A 883 -1.00 8.55 -10.79
C SER A 883 -1.06 7.86 -9.42
N ASN A 884 -1.36 8.60 -8.35
CA ASN A 884 -1.87 8.06 -7.10
C ASN A 884 -3.41 8.15 -7.10
N PRO A 885 -4.18 7.04 -6.98
CA PRO A 885 -5.64 7.04 -7.12
C PRO A 885 -6.38 7.57 -5.88
N TRP A 886 -5.85 8.64 -5.26
CA TRP A 886 -6.37 9.30 -4.08
C TRP A 886 -7.25 10.50 -4.45
N ILE A 887 -8.20 10.81 -3.56
CA ILE A 887 -9.04 11.99 -3.60
C ILE A 887 -9.04 12.61 -2.20
N THR A 888 -8.79 13.92 -2.08
CA THR A 888 -9.05 14.68 -0.85
C THR A 888 -10.04 15.81 -1.12
N VAL A 889 -10.90 16.10 -0.15
CA VAL A 889 -11.77 17.28 -0.16
C VAL A 889 -11.42 18.14 1.04
N HIS A 890 -11.19 19.42 0.79
CA HIS A 890 -10.79 20.43 1.76
C HIS A 890 -11.88 21.46 1.95
N ASP A 891 -11.97 22.04 3.15
CA ASP A 891 -12.63 23.32 3.33
C ASP A 891 -11.78 24.42 2.69
N LEU A 892 -12.38 25.18 1.76
CA LEU A 892 -11.67 26.23 1.02
C LEU A 892 -11.13 27.32 1.95
N ALA A 893 -11.83 27.67 3.03
CA ALA A 893 -11.44 28.79 3.89
C ALA A 893 -10.23 28.44 4.79
N THR A 894 -10.24 27.24 5.37
CA THR A 894 -9.29 26.78 6.40
C THR A 894 -8.23 25.81 5.88
N GLN A 895 -8.34 25.33 4.64
CA GLN A 895 -7.50 24.29 4.01
C GLN A 895 -7.61 22.90 4.68
N LYS A 896 -8.41 22.77 5.74
CA LYS A 896 -8.62 21.53 6.49
C LYS A 896 -9.21 20.44 5.59
N VAL A 897 -8.63 19.24 5.61
CA VAL A 897 -9.25 18.06 5.00
C VAL A 897 -10.57 17.74 5.70
N LEU A 898 -11.63 17.58 4.90
CA LEU A 898 -12.98 17.16 5.30
C LEU A 898 -13.26 15.71 4.91
N PHE A 899 -12.61 15.21 3.86
CA PHE A 899 -12.78 13.86 3.34
C PHE A 899 -11.49 13.41 2.64
N SER A 900 -11.14 12.13 2.75
CA SER A 900 -10.17 11.49 1.86
C SER A 900 -10.57 10.05 1.54
N ALA A 901 -10.26 9.63 0.32
CA ALA A 901 -10.53 8.29 -0.17
C ALA A 901 -9.48 7.84 -1.20
N VAL A 902 -9.42 6.54 -1.45
CA VAL A 902 -8.59 5.89 -2.48
C VAL A 902 -9.44 4.94 -3.31
N ILE A 903 -9.16 4.82 -4.60
CA ILE A 903 -9.85 3.89 -5.51
C ILE A 903 -9.14 2.53 -5.45
N GLY A 904 -9.86 1.48 -5.05
CA GLY A 904 -9.30 0.14 -4.81
C GLY A 904 -8.60 -0.01 -3.44
N PRO A 905 -7.68 -0.98 -3.30
CA PRO A 905 -6.90 -1.15 -2.07
C PRO A 905 -5.83 -0.06 -1.92
N ASN A 906 -5.43 0.29 -0.70
CA ASN A 906 -4.37 1.27 -0.46
C ASN A 906 -3.00 0.72 -0.91
N ASN A 907 -2.59 1.06 -2.13
CA ASN A 907 -1.33 0.66 -2.76
C ASN A 907 -0.52 1.88 -3.19
N SER A 908 -0.04 2.66 -2.22
CA SER A 908 0.91 3.76 -2.44
C SER A 908 2.31 3.24 -2.82
N SER A 909 2.43 2.58 -3.98
CA SER A 909 3.70 2.23 -4.60
C SER A 909 4.16 3.34 -5.54
N LEU A 910 5.43 3.73 -5.43
CA LEU A 910 6.10 4.77 -6.24
C LEU A 910 6.21 4.48 -7.76
N TRP A 911 5.69 3.34 -8.20
CA TRP A 911 5.72 2.84 -9.56
C TRP A 911 4.29 2.61 -9.99
N HIS A 912 3.90 3.15 -11.16
CA HIS A 912 2.59 3.01 -11.80
C HIS A 912 1.63 2.17 -10.97
N GLY A 913 0.91 2.84 -10.06
CA GLY A 913 -0.04 2.16 -9.19
C GLY A 913 -0.89 1.23 -10.04
N ALA A 914 -1.09 -0.01 -9.59
CA ALA A 914 -1.86 -0.98 -10.37
C ALA A 914 -3.28 -0.46 -10.69
N ILE A 915 -3.70 0.58 -9.97
CA ILE A 915 -4.77 1.51 -10.29
C ILE A 915 -4.18 2.93 -10.33
N SER A 916 -4.47 3.71 -11.39
CA SER A 916 -4.31 5.17 -11.46
C SER A 916 -5.68 5.80 -11.77
N ASN A 917 -5.81 7.12 -11.58
CA ASN A 917 -7.00 7.85 -11.99
C ASN A 917 -6.64 9.28 -12.41
N TYR A 918 -6.65 9.55 -13.71
CA TYR A 918 -6.13 10.77 -14.33
C TYR A 918 -6.62 12.07 -13.66
N ARG A 919 -7.92 12.21 -13.39
CA ARG A 919 -8.50 13.33 -12.61
C ARG A 919 -9.68 12.88 -11.77
N ALA A 920 -9.95 13.58 -10.68
CA ALA A 920 -11.15 13.41 -9.87
C ALA A 920 -11.91 14.74 -9.73
N TYR A 921 -13.24 14.67 -9.85
CA TYR A 921 -14.14 15.82 -9.76
C TYR A 921 -15.32 15.53 -8.82
N GLN A 922 -16.00 16.58 -8.35
CA GLN A 922 -17.12 16.48 -7.42
C GLN A 922 -18.37 17.15 -7.95
N THR A 923 -19.53 16.55 -7.70
CA THR A 923 -20.82 17.22 -7.89
C THR A 923 -21.84 16.77 -6.86
N THR A 924 -23.12 17.07 -7.07
CA THR A 924 -24.22 16.70 -6.17
C THR A 924 -25.36 15.98 -6.92
N LYS A 925 -26.10 15.15 -6.18
CA LYS A 925 -27.28 14.40 -6.68
C LYS A 925 -28.43 15.32 -7.14
N SER A 926 -28.39 16.61 -6.76
CA SER A 926 -29.28 17.67 -7.26
C SER A 926 -28.77 18.33 -8.54
N ALA A 927 -27.45 18.48 -8.72
CA ALA A 927 -26.85 19.01 -9.95
C ALA A 927 -26.89 17.99 -11.11
N PHE A 928 -26.72 16.70 -10.81
CA PHE A 928 -26.86 15.61 -11.78
C PHE A 928 -27.93 14.60 -11.38
N VAL A 929 -29.05 14.60 -12.10
CA VAL A 929 -30.21 13.73 -11.84
C VAL A 929 -30.24 12.59 -12.87
N GLY A 930 -29.50 11.51 -12.59
CA GLY A 930 -29.44 10.34 -13.46
C GLY A 930 -30.79 9.61 -13.61
N LYS A 931 -31.20 9.43 -14.87
CA LYS A 931 -32.47 8.85 -15.35
C LYS A 931 -32.18 7.73 -16.36
N PRO A 932 -31.54 6.63 -15.94
CA PRO A 932 -31.15 5.54 -16.85
C PRO A 932 -32.37 4.95 -17.58
N LYS A 933 -32.20 4.63 -18.88
CA LYS A 933 -33.23 3.99 -19.72
C LYS A 933 -33.50 2.52 -19.38
N THR A 934 -32.59 1.90 -18.62
CA THR A 934 -32.73 0.52 -18.12
C THR A 934 -33.83 0.43 -17.05
N SER A 935 -34.41 -0.74 -16.86
CA SER A 935 -35.20 -1.04 -15.66
C SER A 935 -34.29 -1.44 -14.49
N PRO A 936 -34.72 -1.28 -13.22
CA PRO A 936 -34.01 -1.86 -12.08
C PRO A 936 -33.73 -3.35 -12.29
N ALA A 937 -32.51 -3.78 -11.96
CA ALA A 937 -32.10 -5.17 -12.07
C ALA A 937 -32.50 -5.96 -10.83
N ILE A 938 -32.68 -7.27 -10.95
CA ILE A 938 -33.13 -8.14 -9.86
C ILE A 938 -32.50 -9.53 -9.95
N ALA A 939 -32.05 -10.03 -8.81
CA ALA A 939 -31.65 -11.42 -8.61
C ALA A 939 -32.31 -12.00 -7.35
N VAL A 940 -32.41 -13.32 -7.30
CA VAL A 940 -32.94 -14.06 -6.15
C VAL A 940 -32.00 -15.23 -5.86
N GLN A 941 -31.51 -15.32 -4.64
CA GLN A 941 -30.60 -16.39 -4.20
C GLN A 941 -30.92 -16.77 -2.76
N ASN A 942 -31.09 -18.06 -2.49
CA ASN A 942 -31.37 -18.62 -1.14
C ASN A 942 -32.57 -17.96 -0.40
N GLY A 943 -33.57 -17.47 -1.13
CA GLY A 943 -34.72 -16.75 -0.55
C GLY A 943 -34.49 -15.24 -0.31
N THR A 944 -33.31 -14.73 -0.62
CA THR A 944 -33.00 -13.30 -0.58
C THR A 944 -33.18 -12.67 -1.96
N VAL A 945 -33.85 -11.51 -2.00
CA VAL A 945 -34.02 -10.71 -3.23
C VAL A 945 -33.02 -9.56 -3.21
N TYR A 946 -32.27 -9.42 -4.30
CA TYR A 946 -31.29 -8.34 -4.50
C TYR A 946 -31.78 -7.42 -5.61
N VAL A 947 -31.65 -6.11 -5.42
CA VAL A 947 -32.07 -5.09 -6.39
C VAL A 947 -31.05 -3.96 -6.48
N SER A 948 -30.75 -3.54 -7.71
CA SER A 948 -29.89 -2.38 -8.03
C SER A 948 -30.45 -1.63 -9.23
N TRP A 949 -30.03 -0.38 -9.44
CA TRP A 949 -30.37 0.37 -10.65
C TRP A 949 -29.23 1.31 -11.04
N ASN A 950 -28.38 0.82 -11.95
CA ASN A 950 -27.19 1.53 -12.42
C ASN A 950 -27.52 2.93 -12.93
N GLY A 951 -26.97 3.96 -12.28
CA GLY A 951 -27.14 5.37 -12.62
C GLY A 951 -28.40 6.07 -12.13
N ALA A 952 -29.29 5.43 -11.36
CA ALA A 952 -30.52 6.07 -10.88
C ALA A 952 -30.31 6.84 -9.57
N THR A 953 -30.11 8.16 -9.63
CA THR A 953 -29.78 8.98 -8.44
C THR A 953 -30.98 9.27 -7.53
N ARG A 954 -32.22 9.16 -8.04
CA ARG A 954 -33.46 9.49 -7.28
C ARG A 954 -34.04 8.36 -6.42
N VAL A 955 -33.48 7.15 -6.46
CA VAL A 955 -34.03 6.00 -5.72
C VAL A 955 -33.73 6.13 -4.23
N ALA A 956 -34.77 6.27 -3.42
CA ALA A 956 -34.69 6.34 -1.96
C ALA A 956 -35.13 5.03 -1.28
N LYS A 957 -36.08 4.31 -1.86
CA LYS A 957 -36.69 3.09 -1.29
C LYS A 957 -36.99 2.05 -2.37
N TYR A 958 -37.06 0.79 -1.95
CA TYR A 958 -37.47 -0.34 -2.78
C TYR A 958 -38.67 -1.05 -2.15
N ALA A 959 -39.72 -1.30 -2.94
CA ALA A 959 -40.93 -2.01 -2.50
C ALA A 959 -41.06 -3.36 -3.20
N LEU A 960 -41.00 -4.45 -2.44
CA LEU A 960 -41.08 -5.84 -2.91
C LEU A 960 -42.54 -6.30 -2.92
N SER A 961 -43.00 -6.79 -4.07
CA SER A 961 -44.30 -7.43 -4.26
C SER A 961 -44.15 -8.92 -4.59
N THR A 962 -45.14 -9.72 -4.19
CA THR A 962 -45.17 -11.18 -4.39
C THR A 962 -46.46 -11.65 -5.07
N GLY A 963 -46.42 -12.85 -5.67
CA GLY A 963 -47.56 -13.52 -6.27
C GLY A 963 -47.30 -15.01 -6.51
N THR A 964 -48.35 -15.84 -6.52
CA THR A 964 -48.22 -17.29 -6.78
C THR A 964 -47.98 -17.62 -8.26
N THR A 965 -48.32 -16.69 -9.14
CA THR A 965 -48.04 -16.69 -10.59
C THR A 965 -47.54 -15.30 -11.02
N ALA A 966 -46.82 -15.21 -12.14
CA ALA A 966 -46.28 -13.95 -12.64
C ALA A 966 -47.34 -12.84 -12.84
N SER A 967 -48.57 -13.20 -13.24
CA SER A 967 -49.70 -12.26 -13.40
C SER A 967 -50.37 -11.84 -12.09
N THR A 968 -50.00 -12.46 -10.96
CA THR A 968 -50.58 -12.18 -9.63
C THR A 968 -49.62 -11.44 -8.69
N VAL A 969 -48.51 -10.90 -9.21
CA VAL A 969 -47.55 -10.11 -8.42
C VAL A 969 -48.13 -8.73 -8.12
N ASN A 970 -49.01 -8.68 -7.11
CA ASN A 970 -49.71 -7.47 -6.66
C ASN A 970 -49.72 -7.31 -5.14
N LYS A 971 -49.26 -8.30 -4.38
CA LYS A 971 -49.22 -8.26 -2.92
C LYS A 971 -47.91 -7.63 -2.45
N ALA A 972 -47.95 -6.36 -2.09
CA ALA A 972 -46.81 -5.71 -1.44
C ALA A 972 -46.45 -6.47 -0.15
N LEU A 973 -45.21 -6.96 -0.06
CA LEU A 973 -44.69 -7.72 1.08
C LEU A 973 -43.99 -6.79 2.08
N ARG A 974 -43.15 -5.86 1.58
CA ARG A 974 -42.42 -4.87 2.39
C ARG A 974 -41.84 -3.75 1.53
N THR A 975 -41.47 -2.67 2.18
CA THR A 975 -40.64 -1.59 1.63
C THR A 975 -39.41 -1.41 2.50
N VAL A 976 -38.23 -1.24 1.89
CA VAL A 976 -36.96 -0.93 2.59
C VAL A 976 -36.35 0.34 2.03
N SER A 977 -35.51 1.01 2.82
CA SER A 977 -34.64 2.08 2.32
C SER A 977 -33.54 1.49 1.42
N ARG A 978 -33.08 2.27 0.43
CA ARG A 978 -31.87 1.94 -0.33
C ARG A 978 -30.65 2.00 0.61
N THR A 979 -29.80 0.98 0.57
CA THR A 979 -28.63 0.83 1.47
C THR A 979 -27.27 1.02 0.78
N GLY A 980 -27.25 1.15 -0.55
CA GLY A 980 -26.03 1.25 -1.36
C GLY A 980 -26.35 1.19 -2.86
N PHE A 981 -25.42 0.71 -3.68
CA PHE A 981 -25.71 0.39 -5.09
C PHE A 981 -26.75 -0.73 -5.22
N GLU A 982 -26.50 -1.84 -4.53
CA GLU A 982 -27.40 -2.97 -4.35
C GLU A 982 -28.10 -2.89 -2.99
N THR A 983 -29.34 -3.36 -2.91
CA THR A 983 -30.12 -3.43 -1.67
C THR A 983 -30.67 -4.84 -1.48
N GLU A 984 -30.43 -5.38 -0.29
CA GLU A 984 -30.89 -6.72 0.09
C GLU A 984 -32.32 -6.69 0.67
N MET A 985 -33.15 -7.67 0.30
CA MET A 985 -34.50 -7.87 0.82
C MET A 985 -34.73 -9.36 1.15
N SER A 986 -34.31 -9.81 2.33
CA SER A 986 -34.37 -11.22 2.75
C SER A 986 -35.81 -11.72 2.95
N ALA A 987 -36.28 -12.70 2.17
CA ALA A 987 -37.62 -13.25 2.27
C ALA A 987 -37.68 -14.62 2.95
N LYS A 988 -38.63 -14.79 3.88
CA LYS A 988 -38.86 -16.07 4.56
C LYS A 988 -39.93 -16.86 3.82
N GLY A 989 -39.56 -18.02 3.28
CA GLY A 989 -40.43 -18.97 2.57
C GLY A 989 -40.43 -18.82 1.05
N SER A 990 -41.00 -19.80 0.35
CA SER A 990 -41.18 -19.77 -1.11
C SER A 990 -42.17 -18.69 -1.50
N LEU A 991 -41.73 -17.67 -2.26
CA LEU A 991 -42.58 -16.53 -2.66
C LEU A 991 -43.32 -16.75 -3.99
N GLY A 992 -42.95 -17.77 -4.76
CA GLY A 992 -43.49 -18.04 -6.09
C GLY A 992 -42.89 -17.12 -7.13
N TYR A 993 -43.38 -15.88 -7.20
CA TYR A 993 -42.91 -14.83 -8.10
C TYR A 993 -42.77 -13.49 -7.37
N VAL A 994 -41.74 -12.73 -7.71
CA VAL A 994 -41.43 -11.42 -7.14
C VAL A 994 -41.21 -10.33 -8.18
N GLN A 995 -41.50 -9.10 -7.79
CA GLN A 995 -41.12 -7.87 -8.49
C GLN A 995 -40.78 -6.79 -7.47
N VAL A 996 -39.78 -5.96 -7.76
CA VAL A 996 -39.45 -4.79 -6.94
C VAL A 996 -39.77 -3.50 -7.70
N ALA A 997 -40.40 -2.54 -7.01
CA ALA A 997 -40.58 -1.18 -7.49
C ALA A 997 -39.54 -0.26 -6.84
N ALA A 998 -38.82 0.51 -7.65
CA ALA A 998 -37.93 1.57 -7.20
C ALA A 998 -38.75 2.85 -6.94
N LEU A 999 -38.60 3.43 -5.75
CA LEU A 999 -39.39 4.56 -5.27
C LEU A 999 -38.50 5.78 -5.01
N ALA A 1000 -39.01 6.97 -5.35
CA ALA A 1000 -38.44 8.24 -4.92
C ALA A 1000 -38.77 8.54 -3.44
N ALA A 1001 -38.16 9.60 -2.89
CA ALA A 1001 -38.38 10.03 -1.52
C ALA A 1001 -39.85 10.39 -1.20
N ASP A 1002 -40.60 10.90 -2.18
CA ASP A 1002 -42.03 11.21 -2.11
C ASP A 1002 -42.95 9.96 -2.24
N GLY A 1003 -42.36 8.77 -2.43
CA GLY A 1003 -43.09 7.51 -2.65
C GLY A 1003 -43.56 7.27 -4.08
N SER A 1004 -43.31 8.18 -5.03
CA SER A 1004 -43.61 7.95 -6.45
C SER A 1004 -42.76 6.80 -7.02
N VAL A 1005 -43.38 6.00 -7.91
CA VAL A 1005 -42.69 4.86 -8.53
C VAL A 1005 -41.88 5.36 -9.73
N LEU A 1006 -40.56 5.20 -9.65
CA LEU A 1006 -39.61 5.56 -10.70
C LEU A 1006 -39.46 4.45 -11.75
N GLY A 1007 -39.48 3.18 -11.31
CA GLY A 1007 -39.29 2.03 -12.18
C GLY A 1007 -39.69 0.72 -11.50
N ARG A 1008 -39.74 -0.37 -12.26
CA ARG A 1008 -39.99 -1.72 -11.75
C ARG A 1008 -39.07 -2.73 -12.40
N THR A 1009 -38.64 -3.73 -11.64
CA THR A 1009 -37.89 -4.88 -12.17
C THR A 1009 -38.76 -5.70 -13.12
N LYS A 1010 -38.13 -6.59 -13.89
CA LYS A 1010 -38.84 -7.76 -14.43
C LYS A 1010 -39.43 -8.60 -13.28
N VAL A 1011 -40.48 -9.38 -13.58
CA VAL A 1011 -40.98 -10.41 -12.66
C VAL A 1011 -40.07 -11.62 -12.75
N VAL A 1012 -39.65 -12.18 -11.61
CA VAL A 1012 -38.83 -13.41 -11.54
C VAL A 1012 -39.45 -14.43 -10.59
N SER A 1013 -39.23 -15.71 -10.85
CA SER A 1013 -39.57 -16.80 -9.92
C SER A 1013 -38.54 -16.89 -8.79
N THR A 1014 -38.97 -17.33 -7.60
CA THR A 1014 -38.13 -17.49 -6.40
C THR A 1014 -37.90 -18.93 -6.01
#